data_AF-A0AAD7GLY8-F1
#
_entry.id   AF-A0AAD7GLY8-F1
#
_cell.length_a   1.000
_cell.length_b   1.000
_cell.length_c   1.000
_cell.angle_alpha   90.00
_cell.angle_beta   90.00
_cell.angle_gamma   90.00
#
_symmetry.space_group_name_H-M   'P 1'
#
loop_
_entity.id
_entity.type
_entity.pdbx_description
1 polymer ?
#
loop_
_entity_poly.entity_id
_entity_poly.type
_entity_poly.pdbx_seq_one_letter_code
_entity_poly.pdbx_strand_id
1 'polypeptide(L)'
;MRPRHFLLLPFGLLQLWSSWSLAQQPQTFFPPAVPLAVRSPTFNCWLDTRNGTNPMANWPVFWNDQHTLGWAGYIKVDGLTWHWLGNPVGNASTYIGTEITPTRTIITVQAGPMLLNVTFLSPVEPDDWTRQSFPFSYMYVDGTAVDEKFHSIQLYSDISAEWVTNSFGTSIQWSTEKTSTTSYHEVHSSTPTSVFTDVAEDSVAYYAMAAGQQGLVSVIGNDVTLRPQFNAPGSGFTLTSDLATSFGNVDSSGKFPVFAHAVDLGETQSFSSIAWAVGVVRDPVLTSGGGQRRAYFWSQYSTIGAAIDAFIADFPSARARAVALDQQILQDAGAVSQQYADLVSLATRQAMAGVEITLSTALNLTDVQAFMKDVGNTQRVNPTEAIYAALPALIYLNSSLTGLLLEPLLQFQNSGLYSNPYAASDLGTAYPAAPGNAGNVDTYGVENSGNMIILVLAHASSSGDGSLIGQYYNLLRNWAEYLVTNTLIPAEQTPADARDTTLGQNSGNITNLAIKGIIAIQAMSAISQIKGESADAQKYATTAQSLAQSWIKMALSSGSLRWTYGSSDTGLMYNFFADRLLKLNVLPSSVYAEESSSIGKALPFGLPLSSDSNSSTRSDWSLFSASAAPDTATRNLLISGVHQRASDNSTAGPFSNTYSALTGAGGTAGVPQNGYASPAQGAMFSLLSLNVPNKTVIIPTPALGNSSGSQSGSGSVQPNSHKSNTGAIVGGVIAGLAAVILLGLFALFIRRRRRHSVDGNVLRAPEPYNSQPNMANVGAVLDPAAMRPTDYSLTSTALQARGHEQNGSAFSKSTTSNIMHSGSEPYVPVSVTPSASGAPSSVSQGTNELRNEMETLRREVEQLRAAQVTVPHDAPPVYE
;
A
#
# COMPACT_ATOMS: atom_id res chain seq x y z
N MET A 1 15.92 37.42 62.75
CA MET A 1 16.12 36.02 63.20
C MET A 1 15.31 35.10 62.30
N ARG A 2 15.89 33.98 61.87
CA ARG A 2 15.35 33.04 60.86
C ARG A 2 13.86 32.70 61.05
N PRO A 3 13.16 32.45 59.93
CA PRO A 3 12.33 31.26 59.87
C PRO A 3 12.56 30.40 58.63
N ARG A 4 12.07 29.17 58.77
CA ARG A 4 12.27 27.94 57.99
C ARG A 4 11.89 28.11 56.51
N HIS A 5 12.69 27.52 55.60
CA HIS A 5 12.35 27.41 54.18
C HIS A 5 11.61 26.10 53.91
N PHE A 6 10.48 26.25 53.22
CA PHE A 6 9.66 25.23 52.60
C PHE A 6 10.42 24.51 51.48
N LEU A 7 10.26 23.19 51.38
CA LEU A 7 10.53 22.42 50.16
C LEU A 7 9.25 22.42 49.30
N LEU A 8 9.37 23.00 48.11
CA LEU A 8 8.42 22.89 47.00
C LEU A 8 8.74 21.63 46.19
N LEU A 9 7.76 20.74 46.07
CA LEU A 9 7.70 19.66 45.06
C LEU A 9 7.12 20.23 43.76
N PRO A 10 7.64 19.91 42.56
CA PRO A 10 6.97 20.26 41.33
C PRO A 10 5.98 19.14 40.93
N PHE A 11 4.69 19.41 41.09
CA PHE A 11 3.64 18.74 40.31
C PHE A 11 3.69 19.29 38.88
N GLY A 12 3.96 18.44 37.90
CA GLY A 12 3.90 18.79 36.49
C GLY A 12 4.02 17.53 35.63
N LEU A 13 3.07 17.36 34.70
CA LEU A 13 2.90 16.27 33.72
C LEU A 13 1.93 15.14 34.14
N LEU A 14 0.67 15.49 34.36
CA LEU A 14 -0.46 14.66 33.94
C LEU A 14 -0.91 15.19 32.57
N GLN A 15 -0.36 14.63 31.50
CA GLN A 15 -0.84 14.87 30.14
C GLN A 15 -1.70 13.68 29.69
N LEU A 16 -3.00 14.01 29.49
CA LEU A 16 -3.89 13.50 28.45
C LEU A 16 -3.95 11.99 28.26
N TRP A 17 -4.59 11.31 29.20
CA TRP A 17 -5.30 10.07 28.90
C TRP A 17 -6.70 10.47 28.46
N SER A 18 -6.92 10.66 27.17
CA SER A 18 -8.28 10.56 26.63
C SER A 18 -8.65 9.09 26.63
N SER A 19 -9.32 8.64 27.69
CA SER A 19 -10.13 7.42 27.64
C SER A 19 -11.24 7.67 26.62
N TRP A 20 -11.07 7.20 25.40
CA TRP A 20 -12.17 7.11 24.44
C TRP A 20 -13.11 6.04 24.99
N SER A 21 -14.20 6.46 25.63
CA SER A 21 -15.38 5.61 25.71
C SER A 21 -15.84 5.39 24.27
N LEU A 22 -15.49 4.26 23.68
CA LEU A 22 -16.04 3.78 22.42
C LEU A 22 -17.56 3.61 22.64
N ALA A 23 -18.32 4.65 22.34
CA ALA A 23 -19.68 4.43 21.86
C ALA A 23 -19.51 3.57 20.61
N GLN A 24 -19.91 2.29 20.69
CA GLN A 24 -19.96 1.39 19.54
C GLN A 24 -20.89 2.00 18.49
N GLN A 25 -20.32 2.77 17.57
CA GLN A 25 -20.96 3.01 16.29
C GLN A 25 -20.97 1.65 15.57
N PRO A 26 -22.13 1.18 15.08
CA PRO A 26 -22.16 -0.05 14.30
C PRO A 26 -21.19 0.09 13.13
N GLN A 27 -20.29 -0.88 12.96
CA GLN A 27 -19.33 -0.90 11.86
C GLN A 27 -20.11 -0.98 10.55
N THR A 28 -20.05 0.07 9.73
CA THR A 28 -20.80 0.16 8.46
C THR A 28 -20.03 -0.40 7.26
N PHE A 29 -18.73 -0.66 7.40
CA PHE A 29 -17.86 -1.14 6.34
C PHE A 29 -17.16 -2.43 6.76
N PHE A 30 -17.46 -3.54 6.07
CA PHE A 30 -16.95 -4.87 6.41
C PHE A 30 -16.56 -5.62 5.12
N PRO A 31 -15.36 -5.36 4.56
CA PRO A 31 -14.92 -5.99 3.33
C PRO A 31 -14.63 -7.47 3.54
N PRO A 32 -14.78 -8.34 2.52
CA PRO A 32 -14.62 -9.81 2.61
C PRO A 32 -13.20 -10.27 2.96
N ALA A 33 -12.20 -9.43 2.77
CA ALA A 33 -10.86 -9.65 3.28
C ALA A 33 -10.22 -8.33 3.70
N VAL A 34 -9.44 -8.37 4.77
CA VAL A 34 -8.71 -7.22 5.30
C VAL A 34 -7.20 -7.46 5.23
N PRO A 35 -6.40 -6.43 4.89
CA PRO A 35 -4.95 -6.58 4.80
C PRO A 35 -4.34 -6.67 6.20
N LEU A 36 -3.49 -7.67 6.45
CA LEU A 36 -2.73 -7.78 7.70
C LEU A 36 -1.30 -7.29 7.50
N ALA A 37 -0.59 -7.83 6.51
CA ALA A 37 0.79 -7.45 6.24
C ALA A 37 1.00 -7.36 4.72
N VAL A 38 0.82 -6.16 4.18
CA VAL A 38 0.79 -5.89 2.73
C VAL A 38 1.81 -4.81 2.41
N ARG A 39 2.98 -5.24 1.93
CA ARG A 39 4.17 -4.37 1.76
C ARG A 39 4.80 -4.46 0.38
N SER A 40 4.74 -5.62 -0.27
CA SER A 40 5.34 -5.82 -1.58
C SER A 40 4.64 -6.95 -2.36
N PRO A 41 4.99 -7.19 -3.64
CA PRO A 41 4.36 -8.24 -4.44
C PRO A 41 4.54 -9.64 -3.85
N THR A 42 5.60 -9.86 -3.08
CA THR A 42 5.93 -11.14 -2.42
C THR A 42 5.56 -11.16 -0.95
N PHE A 43 5.20 -10.02 -0.37
CA PHE A 43 4.78 -9.89 1.03
C PHE A 43 3.38 -9.26 1.12
N ASN A 44 2.36 -10.12 1.03
CA ASN A 44 0.97 -9.71 0.77
C ASN A 44 -0.03 -10.65 1.48
N CYS A 45 -0.16 -10.48 2.81
CA CYS A 45 -0.94 -11.31 3.73
C CYS A 45 -2.29 -10.66 4.11
N TRP A 46 -3.36 -11.46 4.05
CA TRP A 46 -4.75 -11.04 4.22
C TRP A 46 -5.51 -11.95 5.18
N LEU A 47 -6.57 -11.43 5.78
CA LEU A 47 -7.51 -12.18 6.61
C LEU A 47 -8.87 -12.23 5.93
N ASP A 48 -9.41 -13.43 5.70
CA ASP A 48 -10.80 -13.63 5.26
C ASP A 48 -11.77 -13.31 6.39
N THR A 49 -12.77 -12.48 6.09
CA THR A 49 -13.81 -12.04 7.01
C THR A 49 -15.22 -12.50 6.59
N ARG A 50 -15.39 -13.17 5.45
CA ARG A 50 -16.71 -13.53 4.88
C ARG A 50 -17.54 -14.43 5.78
N ASN A 51 -16.88 -15.32 6.49
CA ASN A 51 -17.53 -16.39 7.23
C ASN A 51 -17.33 -16.22 8.74
N GLY A 52 -18.47 -16.17 9.44
CA GLY A 52 -18.57 -16.53 10.84
C GLY A 52 -18.34 -15.38 11.81
N THR A 53 -19.06 -15.44 12.93
CA THR A 53 -19.07 -14.54 14.08
C THR A 53 -17.70 -14.08 14.62
N ASN A 54 -16.58 -14.63 14.14
CA ASN A 54 -15.22 -14.28 14.54
C ASN A 54 -14.19 -14.49 13.42
N PRO A 55 -13.85 -13.45 12.62
CA PRO A 55 -12.80 -13.51 11.59
C PRO A 55 -11.41 -13.90 12.12
N MET A 56 -11.11 -13.65 13.40
CA MET A 56 -9.81 -13.97 13.99
C MET A 56 -9.60 -15.48 14.20
N ALA A 57 -10.64 -16.29 13.99
CA ALA A 57 -10.56 -17.75 13.98
C ALA A 57 -10.24 -18.33 12.59
N ASN A 58 -9.94 -17.49 11.59
CA ASN A 58 -9.47 -17.92 10.28
C ASN A 58 -7.93 -17.84 10.22
N TRP A 59 -7.31 -18.73 9.44
CA TRP A 59 -5.90 -18.57 9.10
C TRP A 59 -5.72 -17.41 8.12
N PRO A 60 -4.72 -16.53 8.33
CA PRO A 60 -4.32 -15.61 7.28
C PRO A 60 -3.86 -16.35 6.03
N VAL A 61 -4.06 -15.71 4.87
CA VAL A 61 -3.75 -16.26 3.57
C VAL A 61 -2.94 -15.26 2.75
N PHE A 62 -2.23 -15.76 1.75
CA PHE A 62 -1.64 -14.93 0.71
C PHE A 62 -2.73 -14.33 -0.19
N TRP A 63 -2.40 -13.26 -0.92
CA TRP A 63 -3.38 -12.47 -1.68
C TRP A 63 -4.24 -13.27 -2.68
N ASN A 64 -3.76 -14.42 -3.14
CA ASN A 64 -4.49 -15.28 -4.09
C ASN A 64 -5.47 -16.26 -3.42
N ASP A 65 -5.65 -16.21 -2.10
CA ASP A 65 -6.58 -17.05 -1.30
C ASP A 65 -6.31 -18.57 -1.41
N GLN A 66 -5.15 -18.96 -1.94
CA GLN A 66 -4.78 -20.37 -2.20
C GLN A 66 -3.65 -20.87 -1.31
N HIS A 67 -3.06 -20.00 -0.50
CA HIS A 67 -1.88 -20.30 0.29
C HIS A 67 -2.09 -19.79 1.72
N THR A 68 -2.10 -20.71 2.67
CA THR A 68 -2.19 -20.37 4.10
C THR A 68 -0.86 -19.80 4.57
N LEU A 69 -0.91 -18.66 5.25
CA LEU A 69 0.21 -18.06 5.94
C LEU A 69 -0.02 -18.30 7.44
N GLY A 70 0.39 -19.47 7.92
CA GLY A 70 0.19 -19.86 9.31
C GLY A 70 0.75 -18.77 10.24
N TRP A 71 -0.14 -18.08 10.94
CA TRP A 71 0.19 -17.01 11.88
C TRP A 71 -0.78 -17.12 13.04
N ALA A 72 -0.26 -17.47 14.21
CA ALA A 72 -1.06 -17.71 15.40
C ALA A 72 -0.75 -16.67 16.47
N GLY A 73 -1.77 -16.34 17.26
CA GLY A 73 -1.66 -15.41 18.37
C GLY A 73 -2.44 -15.91 19.58
N TYR A 74 -1.82 -15.90 20.76
CA TYR A 74 -2.43 -16.29 22.02
C TYR A 74 -2.22 -15.25 23.13
N ILE A 75 -3.19 -15.21 24.03
CA ILE A 75 -3.09 -14.58 25.35
C ILE A 75 -3.43 -15.61 26.42
N LYS A 76 -2.65 -15.62 27.49
CA LYS A 76 -2.97 -16.35 28.71
C LYS A 76 -3.29 -15.34 29.81
N VAL A 77 -4.46 -15.49 30.42
CA VAL A 77 -4.98 -14.65 31.52
C VAL A 77 -5.30 -15.56 32.69
N ASP A 78 -4.61 -15.36 33.81
CA ASP A 78 -4.75 -16.16 35.04
C ASP A 78 -4.65 -17.69 34.80
N GLY A 79 -3.77 -18.07 33.87
CA GLY A 79 -3.50 -19.46 33.53
C GLY A 79 -4.53 -20.13 32.60
N LEU A 80 -5.54 -19.41 32.14
CA LEU A 80 -6.42 -19.80 31.03
C LEU A 80 -5.93 -19.16 29.73
N THR A 81 -6.04 -19.86 28.61
CA THR A 81 -5.48 -19.41 27.33
C THR A 81 -6.58 -19.20 26.30
N TRP A 82 -6.47 -18.12 25.52
CA TRP A 82 -7.31 -17.78 24.38
C TRP A 82 -6.46 -17.47 23.15
N HIS A 83 -6.86 -17.94 21.97
CA HIS A 83 -6.27 -17.48 20.72
C HIS A 83 -7.00 -16.23 20.20
N TRP A 84 -6.22 -15.27 19.69
CA TRP A 84 -6.69 -14.02 19.12
C TRP A 84 -6.33 -13.87 17.64
N LEU A 85 -5.57 -14.79 17.04
CA LEU A 85 -5.32 -14.86 15.59
C LEU A 85 -5.10 -16.31 15.16
N GLY A 86 -5.60 -16.66 13.97
CA GLY A 86 -5.47 -17.98 13.38
C GLY A 86 -6.53 -18.95 13.89
N ASN A 87 -6.49 -20.19 13.38
CA ASN A 87 -7.35 -21.29 13.83
C ASN A 87 -6.59 -22.39 14.57
N PRO A 88 -5.72 -22.09 15.56
CA PRO A 88 -5.05 -23.14 16.30
C PRO A 88 -5.99 -23.74 17.37
N VAL A 89 -5.61 -24.87 17.96
CA VAL A 89 -6.40 -25.52 19.01
C VAL A 89 -6.42 -24.65 20.29
N GLY A 90 -7.61 -24.35 20.81
CA GLY A 90 -7.77 -23.63 22.08
C GLY A 90 -9.10 -22.90 22.20
N ASN A 91 -9.26 -22.08 23.24
CA ASN A 91 -10.42 -21.20 23.36
C ASN A 91 -10.27 -20.03 22.39
N ALA A 92 -11.27 -19.75 21.56
CA ALA A 92 -11.27 -18.54 20.75
C ALA A 92 -11.61 -17.32 21.61
N SER A 93 -10.91 -16.20 21.39
CA SER A 93 -11.39 -14.88 21.83
C SER A 93 -12.71 -14.54 21.13
N THR A 94 -13.50 -13.63 21.69
CA THR A 94 -14.74 -13.14 21.10
C THR A 94 -14.45 -11.92 20.24
N TYR A 95 -14.78 -11.96 18.95
CA TYR A 95 -14.66 -10.81 18.06
C TYR A 95 -15.65 -9.70 18.41
N ILE A 96 -15.19 -8.45 18.37
CA ILE A 96 -16.00 -7.27 18.66
C ILE A 96 -16.15 -6.37 17.44
N GLY A 97 -15.06 -6.12 16.70
CA GLY A 97 -15.09 -5.22 15.56
C GLY A 97 -13.75 -5.07 14.87
N THR A 98 -13.79 -4.52 13.66
CA THR A 98 -12.61 -4.21 12.84
C THR A 98 -12.65 -2.74 12.45
N GLU A 99 -11.53 -2.04 12.62
CA GLU A 99 -11.29 -0.72 12.05
C GLU A 99 -10.20 -0.86 10.97
N ILE A 100 -10.45 -0.29 9.80
CA ILE A 100 -9.51 -0.27 8.69
C ILE A 100 -9.15 1.18 8.43
N THR A 101 -7.88 1.50 8.53
CA THR A 101 -7.31 2.79 8.16
C THR A 101 -6.36 2.61 6.97
N PRO A 102 -5.88 3.69 6.33
CA PRO A 102 -4.94 3.61 5.20
C PRO A 102 -3.67 2.78 5.47
N THR A 103 -3.15 2.77 6.70
CA THR A 103 -1.91 2.04 7.07
C THR A 103 -2.12 0.91 8.09
N ARG A 104 -3.28 0.83 8.75
CA ARG A 104 -3.55 -0.15 9.81
C ARG A 104 -4.83 -0.94 9.62
N THR A 105 -4.84 -2.16 10.13
CA THR A 105 -6.05 -2.94 10.42
C THR A 105 -6.05 -3.20 11.93
N ILE A 106 -7.10 -2.78 12.62
CA ILE A 106 -7.22 -2.89 14.08
C ILE A 106 -8.41 -3.81 14.36
N ILE A 107 -8.17 -4.93 15.02
CA ILE A 107 -9.21 -5.89 15.35
C ILE A 107 -9.36 -5.96 16.85
N THR A 108 -10.57 -5.69 17.33
CA THR A 108 -10.91 -5.72 18.75
C THR A 108 -11.48 -7.09 19.10
N VAL A 109 -10.90 -7.74 20.10
CA VAL A 109 -11.37 -9.03 20.63
C VAL A 109 -11.42 -9.04 22.15
N GLN A 110 -12.30 -9.84 22.73
CA GLN A 110 -12.35 -10.10 24.17
C GLN A 110 -11.84 -11.51 24.48
N ALA A 111 -10.83 -11.60 25.33
CA ALA A 111 -10.21 -12.82 25.83
C ALA A 111 -10.37 -12.91 27.35
N GLY A 112 -11.40 -13.62 27.81
CA GLY A 112 -11.74 -13.66 29.24
C GLY A 112 -12.03 -12.24 29.78
N PRO A 113 -11.34 -11.80 30.86
CA PRO A 113 -11.51 -10.46 31.42
C PRO A 113 -10.68 -9.39 30.67
N MET A 114 -9.98 -9.73 29.59
CA MET A 114 -9.16 -8.77 28.84
C MET A 114 -9.82 -8.37 27.52
N LEU A 115 -9.94 -7.07 27.28
CA LEU A 115 -10.23 -6.49 25.98
C LEU A 115 -8.91 -6.21 25.26
N LEU A 116 -8.75 -6.71 24.04
CA LEU A 116 -7.54 -6.57 23.24
C LEU A 116 -7.80 -5.82 21.95
N ASN A 117 -6.90 -4.90 21.61
CA ASN A 117 -6.77 -4.33 20.28
C ASN A 117 -5.54 -4.95 19.61
N VAL A 118 -5.77 -5.82 18.64
CA VAL A 118 -4.71 -6.41 17.80
C VAL A 118 -4.57 -5.56 16.56
N THR A 119 -3.46 -4.82 16.46
CA THR A 119 -3.22 -3.90 15.34
C THR A 119 -2.14 -4.44 14.42
N PHE A 120 -2.49 -4.55 13.15
CA PHE A 120 -1.58 -4.85 12.06
C PHE A 120 -1.23 -3.55 11.33
N LEU A 121 0.05 -3.18 11.37
CA LEU A 121 0.57 -1.95 10.77
C LEU A 121 1.52 -2.33 9.63
N SER A 122 1.12 -2.02 8.40
CA SER A 122 2.01 -2.03 7.24
C SER A 122 2.37 -0.58 6.91
N PRO A 123 3.58 -0.12 7.29
CA PRO A 123 3.95 1.28 7.10
C PRO A 123 3.83 1.70 5.63
N VAL A 124 3.32 2.90 5.37
CA VAL A 124 3.35 3.56 4.07
C VAL A 124 4.13 4.85 4.29
N GLU A 125 5.32 4.93 3.69
CA GLU A 125 6.38 5.89 4.02
C GLU A 125 6.86 6.60 2.74
N PRO A 126 5.95 7.25 1.98
CA PRO A 126 6.20 7.62 0.59
C PRO A 126 7.30 8.69 0.42
N ASP A 127 7.62 9.42 1.49
CA ASP A 127 8.67 10.45 1.52
C ASP A 127 10.07 9.94 1.91
N ASP A 128 10.20 8.69 2.35
CA ASP A 128 11.47 8.06 2.73
C ASP A 128 11.61 6.73 2.00
N TRP A 129 12.35 6.72 0.90
CA TRP A 129 12.51 5.52 0.06
C TRP A 129 13.22 4.37 0.77
N THR A 130 14.09 4.66 1.75
CA THR A 130 14.68 3.62 2.59
C THR A 130 13.58 2.93 3.38
N ARG A 131 12.73 3.68 4.08
CA ARG A 131 11.61 3.12 4.87
C ARG A 131 10.55 2.47 4.00
N GLN A 132 10.16 3.09 2.89
CA GLN A 132 9.15 2.54 1.98
C GLN A 132 9.59 1.21 1.38
N SER A 133 10.88 0.99 1.16
CA SER A 133 11.42 -0.25 0.61
C SER A 133 11.70 -1.35 1.64
N PHE A 134 11.43 -1.12 2.94
CA PHE A 134 11.52 -2.21 3.94
C PHE A 134 10.42 -3.25 3.69
N PRO A 135 10.75 -4.53 3.47
CA PRO A 135 9.76 -5.59 3.31
C PRO A 135 9.30 -6.15 4.68
N PHE A 136 8.97 -5.26 5.62
CA PHE A 136 8.57 -5.59 6.99
C PHE A 136 7.27 -4.89 7.40
N SER A 137 6.52 -5.54 8.28
CA SER A 137 5.25 -5.08 8.86
C SER A 137 5.25 -5.37 10.37
N TYR A 138 4.49 -4.59 11.14
CA TYR A 138 4.31 -4.83 12.56
C TYR A 138 2.95 -5.46 12.85
N MET A 139 2.91 -6.26 13.91
CA MET A 139 1.70 -6.63 14.62
C MET A 139 1.91 -6.31 16.09
N TYR A 140 1.00 -5.55 16.69
CA TYR A 140 1.10 -5.22 18.12
C TYR A 140 -0.23 -5.32 18.82
N VAL A 141 -0.16 -5.60 20.12
CA VAL A 141 -1.34 -5.80 20.96
C VAL A 141 -1.34 -4.78 22.11
N ASP A 142 -2.45 -4.08 22.25
CA ASP A 142 -2.81 -3.31 23.44
C ASP A 142 -3.91 -4.09 24.19
N GLY A 143 -3.89 -4.09 25.53
CA GLY A 143 -4.84 -4.83 26.34
C GLY A 143 -5.28 -4.09 27.59
N THR A 144 -6.53 -4.24 27.99
CA THR A 144 -7.10 -3.63 29.21
C THR A 144 -8.10 -4.58 29.87
N ALA A 145 -8.01 -4.71 31.19
CA ALA A 145 -8.94 -5.51 31.99
C ALA A 145 -10.31 -4.83 32.04
N VAL A 146 -11.37 -5.56 31.66
CA VAL A 146 -12.75 -5.05 31.67
C VAL A 146 -13.39 -5.06 33.06
N ASP A 147 -12.82 -5.83 33.99
CA ASP A 147 -13.30 -5.93 35.38
C ASP A 147 -12.46 -5.08 36.37
N GLU A 148 -11.53 -4.28 35.84
CA GLU A 148 -10.63 -3.39 36.59
C GLU A 148 -9.68 -4.09 37.57
N LYS A 149 -9.44 -5.40 37.44
CA LYS A 149 -8.50 -6.15 38.30
C LYS A 149 -7.15 -6.40 37.65
N PHE A 150 -6.16 -6.65 38.49
CA PHE A 150 -4.86 -7.15 38.05
C PHE A 150 -4.98 -8.61 37.65
N HIS A 151 -4.43 -8.95 36.50
CA HIS A 151 -4.38 -10.31 35.97
C HIS A 151 -2.95 -10.68 35.60
N SER A 152 -2.60 -11.96 35.75
CA SER A 152 -1.35 -12.50 35.22
C SER A 152 -1.47 -12.64 33.70
N ILE A 153 -0.65 -11.91 32.95
CA ILE A 153 -0.73 -11.87 31.48
C ILE A 153 0.54 -12.45 30.83
N GLN A 154 0.34 -13.42 29.94
CA GLN A 154 1.36 -13.85 28.97
C GLN A 154 0.83 -13.74 27.55
N LEU A 155 1.72 -13.40 26.61
CA LEU A 155 1.40 -13.31 25.19
C LEU A 155 2.34 -14.22 24.39
N TYR A 156 1.81 -14.81 23.33
CA TYR A 156 2.55 -15.67 22.41
C TYR A 156 2.12 -15.38 20.99
N SER A 157 3.05 -15.41 20.06
CA SER A 157 2.73 -15.50 18.64
C SER A 157 3.81 -16.28 17.88
N ASP A 158 3.38 -17.00 16.85
CA ASP A 158 4.26 -17.73 15.92
C ASP A 158 3.85 -17.51 14.47
N ILE A 159 4.81 -17.63 13.56
CA ILE A 159 4.56 -17.88 12.14
C ILE A 159 5.00 -19.31 11.78
N SER A 160 4.40 -19.91 10.76
CA SER A 160 4.78 -21.24 10.24
C SER A 160 5.80 -21.16 9.10
N ALA A 161 6.37 -22.32 8.79
CA ALA A 161 7.18 -22.57 7.60
C ALA A 161 6.53 -22.18 6.26
N GLU A 162 5.21 -22.09 6.22
CA GLU A 162 4.46 -21.84 4.99
C GLU A 162 4.76 -20.44 4.42
N TRP A 163 5.23 -19.49 5.23
CA TRP A 163 5.55 -18.13 4.79
C TRP A 163 6.59 -18.01 3.67
N VAL A 164 7.36 -19.08 3.39
CA VAL A 164 8.37 -19.10 2.33
C VAL A 164 8.09 -20.13 1.23
N THR A 165 6.97 -20.87 1.28
CA THR A 165 6.62 -21.88 0.27
C THR A 165 5.20 -22.40 0.45
N ASN A 166 4.52 -22.65 -0.68
CA ASN A 166 3.20 -23.27 -0.69
C ASN A 166 3.24 -24.80 -0.85
N SER A 167 4.42 -25.41 -0.72
CA SER A 167 4.60 -26.86 -0.88
C SER A 167 5.00 -27.52 0.44
N PHE A 168 4.10 -28.35 0.95
CA PHE A 168 4.24 -29.08 2.22
C PHE A 168 5.47 -30.00 2.29
N GLY A 169 5.97 -30.47 1.14
CA GLY A 169 7.17 -31.31 1.05
C GLY A 169 8.49 -30.53 0.94
N THR A 170 8.44 -29.21 0.83
CA THR A 170 9.64 -28.38 0.65
C THR A 170 10.51 -28.44 1.90
N SER A 171 11.80 -28.71 1.72
CA SER A 171 12.78 -28.66 2.80
C SER A 171 13.15 -27.20 3.08
N ILE A 172 13.01 -26.78 4.32
CA ILE A 172 13.31 -25.43 4.81
C ILE A 172 14.45 -25.47 5.84
N GLN A 173 15.21 -24.40 5.88
CA GLN A 173 16.26 -24.13 6.87
C GLN A 173 15.80 -22.99 7.77
N TRP A 174 16.29 -23.01 9.01
CA TRP A 174 15.97 -21.97 9.96
C TRP A 174 17.07 -21.71 10.98
N SER A 175 17.10 -20.49 11.52
CA SER A 175 17.94 -20.13 12.66
C SER A 175 17.23 -19.15 13.60
N THR A 176 17.81 -18.96 14.78
CA THR A 176 17.41 -17.88 15.70
C THR A 176 18.64 -17.05 15.99
N GLU A 177 18.58 -15.78 15.64
CA GLU A 177 19.64 -14.81 15.89
C GLU A 177 19.24 -13.88 17.02
N LYS A 178 20.24 -13.46 17.80
CA LYS A 178 20.07 -12.50 18.90
C LYS A 178 21.12 -11.41 18.78
N THR A 179 20.66 -10.18 18.59
CA THR A 179 21.48 -8.97 18.72
C THR A 179 21.34 -8.40 20.13
N SER A 180 21.98 -7.26 20.40
CA SER A 180 21.78 -6.55 21.66
C SER A 180 20.35 -5.97 21.81
N THR A 181 19.63 -5.80 20.71
CA THR A 181 18.35 -5.07 20.64
C THR A 181 17.18 -5.93 20.17
N THR A 182 17.44 -7.03 19.47
CA THR A 182 16.42 -7.85 18.80
C THR A 182 16.70 -9.34 18.95
N SER A 183 15.65 -10.15 19.09
CA SER A 183 15.67 -11.57 18.80
C SER A 183 14.84 -11.82 17.54
N TYR A 184 15.37 -12.55 16.56
CA TYR A 184 14.62 -12.89 15.36
C TYR A 184 14.87 -14.30 14.88
N HIS A 185 13.84 -14.89 14.26
CA HIS A 185 13.94 -16.14 13.52
C HIS A 185 14.16 -15.82 12.05
N GLU A 186 14.98 -16.64 11.39
CA GLU A 186 15.20 -16.63 9.94
C GLU A 186 14.72 -17.97 9.37
N VAL A 187 13.99 -17.93 8.26
CA VAL A 187 13.39 -19.12 7.62
C VAL A 187 13.49 -18.99 6.11
N HIS A 188 13.96 -20.03 5.41
CA HIS A 188 14.05 -20.04 3.94
C HIS A 188 14.04 -21.45 3.36
N SER A 189 13.70 -21.56 2.08
CA SER A 189 13.78 -22.83 1.36
C SER A 189 15.24 -23.29 1.21
N SER A 190 15.50 -24.57 1.45
CA SER A 190 16.81 -25.21 1.18
C SER A 190 17.07 -25.38 -0.31
N THR A 191 16.01 -25.39 -1.13
CA THR A 191 16.06 -25.57 -2.58
C THR A 191 15.14 -24.54 -3.24
N PRO A 192 15.50 -23.24 -3.18
CA PRO A 192 14.61 -22.17 -3.59
C PRO A 192 14.35 -22.21 -5.10
N THR A 193 13.09 -22.08 -5.48
CA THR A 193 12.69 -21.69 -6.84
C THR A 193 12.34 -20.20 -6.85
N SER A 194 12.51 -19.51 -7.98
CA SER A 194 12.31 -18.07 -8.02
C SER A 194 10.85 -17.66 -7.82
N VAL A 195 9.89 -18.42 -8.36
CA VAL A 195 8.46 -18.23 -8.10
C VAL A 195 7.76 -19.59 -8.24
N PHE A 196 6.95 -19.96 -7.25
CA PHE A 196 6.06 -21.12 -7.29
C PHE A 196 4.66 -20.71 -6.86
N THR A 197 3.65 -20.85 -7.74
CA THR A 197 2.25 -20.42 -7.48
C THR A 197 2.16 -19.01 -6.87
N ASP A 198 2.83 -18.04 -7.51
CA ASP A 198 2.94 -16.64 -7.08
C ASP A 198 3.72 -16.36 -5.77
N VAL A 199 4.11 -17.38 -5.02
CA VAL A 199 4.98 -17.26 -3.83
C VAL A 199 6.44 -17.24 -4.27
N ALA A 200 7.23 -16.33 -3.71
CA ALA A 200 8.67 -16.26 -3.95
C ALA A 200 9.41 -17.21 -2.99
N GLU A 201 9.69 -18.44 -3.42
CA GLU A 201 10.39 -19.43 -2.57
C GLU A 201 11.89 -19.14 -2.39
N ASP A 202 12.43 -18.20 -3.17
CA ASP A 202 13.74 -17.60 -3.01
C ASP A 202 13.75 -16.40 -2.04
N SER A 203 12.67 -16.20 -1.30
CA SER A 203 12.61 -15.25 -0.18
C SER A 203 12.99 -15.88 1.15
N VAL A 204 13.30 -15.01 2.10
CA VAL A 204 13.59 -15.35 3.50
C VAL A 204 12.56 -14.67 4.38
N ALA A 205 11.84 -15.45 5.20
CA ALA A 205 10.93 -14.92 6.20
C ALA A 205 11.67 -14.66 7.52
N TYR A 206 11.29 -13.54 8.14
CA TYR A 206 11.82 -13.09 9.41
C TYR A 206 10.69 -12.85 10.40
N TYR A 207 10.84 -13.37 11.62
CA TYR A 207 9.91 -13.07 12.72
C TYR A 207 10.69 -12.57 13.93
N ALA A 208 10.45 -11.32 14.31
CA ALA A 208 11.32 -10.57 15.22
C ALA A 208 10.55 -9.93 16.37
N MET A 209 11.23 -9.77 17.49
CA MET A 209 10.76 -9.03 18.66
C MET A 209 11.94 -8.33 19.35
N ALA A 210 11.69 -7.18 19.97
CA ALA A 210 12.73 -6.48 20.72
C ALA A 210 13.27 -7.35 21.87
N ALA A 211 14.59 -7.48 21.99
CA ALA A 211 15.25 -8.34 22.97
C ALA A 211 15.03 -7.89 24.43
N GLY A 212 14.69 -6.61 24.63
CA GLY A 212 14.40 -6.02 25.95
C GLY A 212 13.00 -6.30 26.48
N GLN A 213 12.16 -7.06 25.76
CA GLN A 213 10.81 -7.37 26.18
C GLN A 213 10.81 -8.28 27.42
N GLN A 214 9.97 -7.93 28.40
CA GLN A 214 9.91 -8.64 29.68
C GLN A 214 9.53 -10.09 29.47
N GLY A 215 10.32 -11.01 30.05
CA GLY A 215 10.05 -12.44 29.99
C GLY A 215 10.13 -13.03 28.59
N LEU A 216 10.85 -12.40 27.65
CA LEU A 216 10.98 -12.87 26.28
C LEU A 216 11.57 -14.29 26.21
N VAL A 217 10.85 -15.18 25.53
CA VAL A 217 11.30 -16.49 25.09
C VAL A 217 11.10 -16.60 23.58
N SER A 218 12.18 -16.94 22.88
CA SER A 218 12.19 -17.16 21.43
C SER A 218 12.58 -18.61 21.16
N VAL A 219 11.76 -19.34 20.43
CA VAL A 219 11.92 -20.79 20.24
C VAL A 219 11.36 -21.24 18.90
N ILE A 220 12.01 -22.24 18.31
CA ILE A 220 11.56 -22.92 17.09
C ILE A 220 11.19 -24.35 17.47
N GLY A 221 10.07 -24.85 16.99
CA GLY A 221 9.57 -26.20 17.30
C GLY A 221 8.38 -26.54 16.41
N ASN A 222 7.81 -27.74 16.54
CA ASN A 222 6.56 -28.05 15.83
C ASN A 222 5.36 -27.37 16.51
N ASP A 223 4.39 -26.95 15.71
CA ASP A 223 3.14 -26.33 16.16
C ASP A 223 2.37 -27.21 17.16
N VAL A 224 2.31 -28.51 16.89
CA VAL A 224 1.70 -29.54 17.77
C VAL A 224 2.45 -29.75 19.09
N THR A 225 3.60 -29.11 19.27
CA THR A 225 4.41 -29.17 20.49
C THR A 225 4.39 -27.82 21.21
N LEU A 226 4.76 -26.73 20.53
CA LEU A 226 4.90 -25.42 21.17
C LEU A 226 3.56 -24.81 21.58
N ARG A 227 2.52 -24.92 20.75
CA ARG A 227 1.20 -24.36 21.06
C ARG A 227 0.57 -25.06 22.28
N PRO A 228 0.59 -26.41 22.40
CA PRO A 228 0.16 -27.08 23.64
C PRO A 228 0.99 -26.71 24.88
N GLN A 229 2.31 -26.53 24.75
CA GLN A 229 3.16 -26.08 25.86
C GLN A 229 2.74 -24.69 26.37
N PHE A 230 2.41 -23.75 25.47
CA PHE A 230 1.87 -22.46 25.86
C PHE A 230 0.47 -22.58 26.46
N ASN A 231 -0.39 -23.43 25.90
CA ASN A 231 -1.77 -23.62 26.36
C ASN A 231 -1.88 -24.37 27.70
N ALA A 232 -0.80 -24.97 28.20
CA ALA A 232 -0.81 -25.68 29.47
C ALA A 232 -1.28 -24.77 30.63
N PRO A 233 -2.14 -25.28 31.54
CA PRO A 233 -2.71 -24.46 32.61
C PRO A 233 -1.63 -23.98 33.59
N GLY A 234 -1.86 -22.81 34.19
CA GLY A 234 -0.96 -22.19 35.19
C GLY A 234 -0.44 -20.83 34.74
N SER A 235 0.06 -20.03 35.68
CA SER A 235 0.41 -18.60 35.49
C SER A 235 1.74 -18.35 34.75
N GLY A 236 2.27 -19.32 34.01
CA GLY A 236 3.53 -19.21 33.28
C GLY A 236 3.56 -20.15 32.07
N PHE A 237 4.71 -20.20 31.41
CA PHE A 237 4.94 -21.12 30.29
C PHE A 237 6.40 -21.58 30.26
N THR A 238 6.61 -22.77 29.71
CA THR A 238 7.93 -23.29 29.37
C THR A 238 7.85 -23.78 27.94
N LEU A 239 8.61 -23.16 27.04
CA LEU A 239 8.66 -23.58 25.66
C LEU A 239 9.98 -24.28 25.37
N THR A 240 9.91 -25.52 24.91
CA THR A 240 11.07 -26.35 24.56
C THR A 240 10.86 -26.96 23.19
N SER A 241 11.86 -26.81 22.33
CA SER A 241 11.87 -27.40 20.99
C SER A 241 11.87 -28.92 21.05
N ASP A 242 11.06 -29.53 20.19
CA ASP A 242 11.13 -30.94 19.83
C ASP A 242 11.94 -31.19 18.54
N LEU A 243 12.48 -30.13 17.93
CA LEU A 243 13.31 -30.22 16.74
C LEU A 243 14.78 -30.37 17.14
N ALA A 244 15.41 -31.42 16.63
CA ALA A 244 16.84 -31.69 16.87
C ALA A 244 17.76 -31.05 15.81
N THR A 245 17.19 -30.46 14.76
CA THR A 245 17.89 -29.94 13.58
C THR A 245 17.47 -28.51 13.28
N SER A 246 18.31 -27.80 12.52
CA SER A 246 18.04 -26.45 11.99
C SER A 246 17.41 -26.48 10.59
N PHE A 247 16.79 -27.61 10.22
CA PHE A 247 16.13 -27.83 8.94
C PHE A 247 15.11 -28.96 9.04
N GLY A 248 14.15 -28.99 8.11
CA GLY A 248 13.08 -29.99 8.03
C GLY A 248 12.08 -29.65 6.93
N ASN A 249 11.01 -30.44 6.79
CA ASN A 249 9.96 -30.15 5.82
C ASN A 249 8.93 -29.16 6.39
N VAL A 250 8.27 -28.39 5.50
CA VAL A 250 7.20 -27.46 5.86
C VAL A 250 6.06 -28.15 6.62
N ASP A 251 5.68 -29.33 6.17
CA ASP A 251 4.79 -30.22 6.90
C ASP A 251 5.36 -31.64 6.92
N SER A 252 5.65 -32.15 8.12
CA SER A 252 6.04 -33.54 8.34
C SER A 252 4.92 -34.32 9.04
N SER A 253 4.00 -34.87 8.24
CA SER A 253 2.86 -35.68 8.73
C SER A 253 1.86 -34.92 9.60
N GLY A 254 1.49 -33.70 9.19
CA GLY A 254 0.60 -32.79 9.94
C GLY A 254 1.31 -32.03 11.06
N LYS A 255 2.62 -31.82 10.94
CA LYS A 255 3.45 -31.09 11.91
C LYS A 255 4.20 -29.99 11.20
N PHE A 256 3.87 -28.75 11.56
CA PHE A 256 4.44 -27.57 10.95
C PHE A 256 5.54 -27.01 11.86
N PRO A 257 6.77 -26.80 11.37
CA PRO A 257 7.74 -25.98 12.08
C PRO A 257 7.19 -24.55 12.24
N VAL A 258 7.21 -24.04 13.46
CA VAL A 258 6.77 -22.69 13.81
C VAL A 258 7.86 -21.94 14.58
N PHE A 259 7.84 -20.62 14.41
CA PHE A 259 8.89 -19.69 14.84
C PHE A 259 8.27 -18.71 15.84
N ALA A 260 8.41 -19.00 17.14
CA ALA A 260 7.60 -18.41 18.18
C ALA A 260 8.38 -17.42 19.06
N HIS A 261 7.73 -16.27 19.34
CA HIS A 261 8.13 -15.36 20.40
C HIS A 261 6.99 -15.25 21.43
N ALA A 262 7.34 -15.40 22.70
CA ALA A 262 6.42 -15.26 23.82
C ALA A 262 7.00 -14.36 24.92
N VAL A 263 6.13 -13.66 25.65
CA VAL A 263 6.50 -12.75 26.74
C VAL A 263 5.63 -12.98 27.96
N ASP A 264 6.20 -12.74 29.14
CA ASP A 264 5.49 -12.78 30.43
C ASP A 264 5.49 -11.38 31.03
N LEU A 265 4.32 -10.74 30.99
CA LEU A 265 4.13 -9.37 31.46
C LEU A 265 3.89 -9.31 32.97
N GLY A 266 3.70 -10.46 33.63
CA GLY A 266 3.35 -10.54 35.05
C GLY A 266 1.94 -10.02 35.33
N GLU A 267 1.73 -9.51 36.54
CA GLU A 267 0.44 -8.97 36.96
C GLU A 267 0.24 -7.53 36.46
N THR A 268 -0.81 -7.30 35.67
CA THR A 268 -1.18 -5.96 35.21
C THR A 268 -2.68 -5.81 34.97
N GLN A 269 -3.19 -4.59 35.06
CA GLN A 269 -4.53 -4.20 34.62
C GLN A 269 -4.57 -3.82 33.13
N SER A 270 -3.43 -3.41 32.56
CA SER A 270 -3.34 -2.96 31.17
C SER A 270 -1.92 -3.06 30.65
N PHE A 271 -1.77 -3.25 29.35
CA PHE A 271 -0.49 -3.19 28.67
C PHE A 271 -0.67 -2.54 27.29
N SER A 272 0.40 -1.97 26.76
CA SER A 272 0.34 -1.28 25.48
C SER A 272 1.52 -1.68 24.59
N SER A 273 1.22 -1.89 23.32
CA SER A 273 2.18 -1.89 22.22
C SER A 273 3.25 -2.99 22.36
N ILE A 274 2.82 -4.18 22.81
CA ILE A 274 3.65 -5.37 22.72
C ILE A 274 3.69 -5.78 21.24
N ALA A 275 4.85 -5.62 20.62
CA ALA A 275 5.00 -5.64 19.17
C ALA A 275 5.92 -6.77 18.68
N TRP A 276 5.45 -7.45 17.65
CA TRP A 276 6.21 -8.33 16.78
C TRP A 276 6.41 -7.65 15.42
N ALA A 277 7.50 -7.98 14.74
CA ALA A 277 7.70 -7.64 13.34
C ALA A 277 7.79 -8.92 12.51
N VAL A 278 7.12 -8.91 11.36
CA VAL A 278 7.22 -9.97 10.35
C VAL A 278 7.72 -9.34 9.05
N GLY A 279 8.65 -10.03 8.38
CA GLY A 279 9.16 -9.59 7.08
C GLY A 279 9.39 -10.77 6.15
N VAL A 280 9.24 -10.52 4.85
CA VAL A 280 9.52 -11.48 3.79
C VAL A 280 10.44 -10.80 2.79
N VAL A 281 11.74 -11.08 2.91
CA VAL A 281 12.80 -10.40 2.16
C VAL A 281 13.19 -11.25 0.98
N ARG A 282 13.09 -10.69 -0.23
CA ARG A 282 13.65 -11.30 -1.43
C ARG A 282 14.84 -10.47 -1.91
N ASP A 283 15.98 -11.12 -2.12
CA ASP A 283 17.20 -10.44 -2.58
C ASP A 283 18.03 -11.36 -3.50
N PRO A 284 18.26 -10.98 -4.77
CA PRO A 284 17.77 -9.79 -5.45
C PRO A 284 16.24 -9.79 -5.58
N VAL A 285 15.64 -8.60 -5.64
CA VAL A 285 14.19 -8.42 -5.80
C VAL A 285 13.74 -8.86 -7.19
N LEU A 286 14.51 -8.48 -8.21
CA LEU A 286 14.22 -8.73 -9.61
C LEU A 286 15.45 -8.62 -10.51
N THR A 287 15.29 -9.00 -11.78
CA THR A 287 16.30 -8.79 -12.83
C THR A 287 15.76 -7.84 -13.89
N SER A 288 16.55 -6.82 -14.26
CA SER A 288 16.21 -5.82 -15.28
C SER A 288 17.40 -5.57 -16.21
N GLY A 289 17.17 -5.52 -17.52
CA GLY A 289 18.23 -5.23 -18.50
C GLY A 289 19.45 -6.17 -18.44
N GLY A 290 19.26 -7.41 -17.95
CA GLY A 290 20.32 -8.41 -17.74
C GLY A 290 21.08 -8.30 -16.41
N GLY A 291 20.75 -7.33 -15.55
CA GLY A 291 21.35 -7.15 -14.23
C GLY A 291 20.36 -7.39 -13.08
N GLN A 292 20.87 -7.92 -11.97
CA GLN A 292 20.11 -8.08 -10.73
C GLN A 292 19.92 -6.73 -10.03
N ARG A 293 18.77 -6.55 -9.37
CA ARG A 293 18.45 -5.34 -8.60
C ARG A 293 18.04 -5.70 -7.18
N ARG A 294 18.50 -4.90 -6.21
CA ARG A 294 18.23 -5.08 -4.77
C ARG A 294 17.27 -4.01 -4.29
N ALA A 295 16.53 -4.27 -3.23
CA ALA A 295 15.65 -3.27 -2.61
C ALA A 295 16.46 -2.04 -2.11
N TYR A 296 15.88 -0.86 -2.17
CA TYR A 296 16.58 0.41 -1.88
C TYR A 296 17.10 0.51 -0.44
N PHE A 297 16.48 -0.16 0.54
CA PHE A 297 16.91 -0.12 1.93
C PHE A 297 18.36 -0.61 2.10
N TRP A 298 18.86 -1.48 1.23
CA TRP A 298 20.26 -1.92 1.22
C TRP A 298 21.27 -0.77 1.04
N SER A 299 20.84 0.42 0.59
CA SER A 299 21.68 1.62 0.59
C SER A 299 22.13 2.07 1.99
N GLN A 300 21.35 1.76 3.03
CA GLN A 300 21.60 2.21 4.40
C GLN A 300 22.11 1.09 5.32
N TYR A 301 21.88 -0.17 4.95
CA TYR A 301 22.20 -1.32 5.81
C TYR A 301 23.11 -2.30 5.08
N SER A 302 24.18 -2.73 5.75
CA SER A 302 25.13 -3.70 5.19
C SER A 302 24.73 -5.15 5.46
N THR A 303 23.87 -5.41 6.44
CA THR A 303 23.38 -6.75 6.80
C THR A 303 21.88 -6.70 7.12
N ILE A 304 21.20 -7.84 6.97
CA ILE A 304 19.78 -7.94 7.29
C ILE A 304 19.52 -7.74 8.80
N GLY A 305 20.40 -8.25 9.67
CA GLY A 305 20.30 -8.04 11.12
C GLY A 305 20.30 -6.57 11.51
N ALA A 306 21.15 -5.74 10.88
CA ALA A 306 21.16 -4.29 11.12
C ALA A 306 19.88 -3.60 10.62
N ALA A 307 19.33 -4.05 9.49
CA ALA A 307 18.04 -3.55 8.99
C ALA A 307 16.89 -3.92 9.95
N ILE A 308 16.85 -5.17 10.43
CA ILE A 308 15.85 -5.64 11.41
C ILE A 308 15.96 -4.85 12.72
N ASP A 309 17.17 -4.64 13.25
CA ASP A 309 17.39 -3.84 14.45
C ASP A 309 16.86 -2.41 14.29
N ALA A 310 17.13 -1.78 13.13
CA ALA A 310 16.64 -0.44 12.83
C ALA A 310 15.10 -0.40 12.71
N PHE A 311 14.50 -1.41 12.07
CA PHE A 311 13.04 -1.52 11.97
C PHE A 311 12.41 -1.67 13.37
N ILE A 312 12.86 -2.64 14.18
CA ILE A 312 12.35 -2.85 15.54
C ILE A 312 12.48 -1.58 16.40
N ALA A 313 13.62 -0.88 16.34
CA ALA A 313 13.82 0.35 17.08
C ALA A 313 12.93 1.51 16.63
N ASP A 314 12.51 1.53 15.36
CA ASP A 314 11.69 2.60 14.79
C ASP A 314 10.19 2.47 15.10
N PHE A 315 9.73 1.32 15.62
CA PHE A 315 8.31 1.03 15.83
C PHE A 315 7.48 2.20 16.45
N PRO A 316 7.90 2.86 17.54
CA PRO A 316 7.14 3.99 18.09
C PRO A 316 6.98 5.15 17.09
N SER A 317 8.02 5.45 16.33
CA SER A 317 8.03 6.50 15.31
C SER A 317 7.23 6.09 14.07
N ALA A 318 7.35 4.83 13.61
CA ALA A 318 6.54 4.27 12.53
C ALA A 318 5.05 4.35 12.85
N ARG A 319 4.65 3.99 14.07
CA ARG A 319 3.26 4.12 14.53
C ARG A 319 2.79 5.57 14.51
N ALA A 320 3.61 6.52 14.99
CA ALA A 320 3.25 7.93 15.00
C ALA A 320 3.06 8.49 13.57
N ARG A 321 3.96 8.16 12.64
CA ARG A 321 3.85 8.56 11.23
C ARG A 321 2.63 7.94 10.56
N ALA A 322 2.37 6.66 10.80
CA ALA A 322 1.20 5.95 10.30
C ALA A 322 -0.13 6.59 10.76
N VAL A 323 -0.25 6.92 12.05
CA VAL A 323 -1.43 7.60 12.59
C VAL A 323 -1.62 8.98 11.96
N ALA A 324 -0.54 9.74 11.79
CA ALA A 324 -0.61 11.06 11.15
C ALA A 324 -1.05 10.97 9.68
N LEU A 325 -0.49 10.03 8.92
CA LEU A 325 -0.87 9.81 7.52
C LEU A 325 -2.32 9.33 7.40
N ASP A 326 -2.75 8.41 8.26
CA ASP A 326 -4.14 7.96 8.30
C ASP A 326 -5.10 9.12 8.56
N GLN A 327 -4.80 9.97 9.54
CA GLN A 327 -5.62 11.14 9.87
C GLN A 327 -5.73 12.10 8.69
N GLN A 328 -4.62 12.37 8.00
CA GLN A 328 -4.62 13.25 6.83
C GLN A 328 -5.52 12.67 5.72
N ILE A 329 -5.29 11.42 5.32
CA ILE A 329 -6.05 10.75 4.25
C ILE A 329 -7.55 10.68 4.60
N LEU A 330 -7.89 10.31 5.83
CA LEU A 330 -9.28 10.19 6.27
C LEU A 330 -9.99 11.55 6.34
N GLN A 331 -9.29 12.62 6.74
CA GLN A 331 -9.83 13.98 6.72
C GLN A 331 -10.12 14.44 5.30
N ASP A 332 -9.16 14.26 4.39
CA ASP A 332 -9.29 14.68 2.99
C ASP A 332 -10.38 13.88 2.25
N ALA A 333 -10.42 12.56 2.46
CA ALA A 333 -11.45 11.69 1.87
C ALA A 333 -12.83 11.90 2.50
N GLY A 334 -12.89 12.12 3.81
CA GLY A 334 -14.13 12.38 4.55
C GLY A 334 -14.83 13.67 4.11
N ALA A 335 -14.08 14.65 3.58
CA ALA A 335 -14.65 15.85 2.97
C ALA A 335 -15.43 15.58 1.67
N VAL A 336 -15.21 14.42 1.02
CA VAL A 336 -16.00 13.96 -0.14
C VAL A 336 -17.22 13.18 0.33
N SER A 337 -17.01 12.09 1.08
CA SER A 337 -18.05 11.29 1.75
C SER A 337 -17.42 10.22 2.65
N GLN A 338 -18.16 9.68 3.61
CA GLN A 338 -17.68 8.58 4.45
C GLN A 338 -17.37 7.31 3.62
N GLN A 339 -18.23 6.97 2.65
CA GLN A 339 -18.01 5.82 1.78
C GLN A 339 -16.71 5.94 0.97
N TYR A 340 -16.34 7.15 0.58
CA TYR A 340 -15.08 7.38 -0.10
C TYR A 340 -13.87 7.20 0.84
N ALA A 341 -13.98 7.66 2.08
CA ALA A 341 -12.94 7.43 3.10
C ALA A 341 -12.70 5.94 3.39
N ASP A 342 -13.77 5.13 3.41
CA ASP A 342 -13.67 3.67 3.57
C ASP A 342 -12.89 3.02 2.39
N LEU A 343 -13.21 3.42 1.16
CA LEU A 343 -12.56 2.91 -0.06
C LEU A 343 -11.06 3.24 -0.10
N VAL A 344 -10.70 4.49 0.20
CA VAL A 344 -9.30 4.93 0.24
C VAL A 344 -8.53 4.17 1.34
N SER A 345 -9.17 3.94 2.49
CA SER A 345 -8.56 3.18 3.60
C SER A 345 -8.23 1.74 3.20
N LEU A 346 -9.13 1.06 2.49
CA LEU A 346 -8.90 -0.32 2.01
C LEU A 346 -7.82 -0.37 0.92
N ALA A 347 -7.83 0.58 -0.01
CA ALA A 347 -7.00 0.55 -1.21
C ALA A 347 -5.54 0.99 -0.99
N THR A 348 -5.25 1.80 0.03
CA THR A 348 -3.92 2.42 0.21
C THR A 348 -2.78 1.40 0.23
N ARG A 349 -2.93 0.30 0.99
CA ARG A 349 -1.91 -0.76 1.05
C ARG A 349 -1.82 -1.55 -0.26
N GLN A 350 -2.94 -1.82 -0.93
CA GLN A 350 -2.97 -2.51 -2.23
C GLN A 350 -2.24 -1.70 -3.31
N ALA A 351 -2.49 -0.38 -3.36
CA ALA A 351 -1.86 0.53 -4.31
C ALA A 351 -0.33 0.53 -4.19
N MET A 352 0.19 0.52 -2.96
CA MET A 352 1.62 0.59 -2.69
C MET A 352 2.33 -0.76 -2.75
N ALA A 353 1.67 -1.86 -2.41
CA ALA A 353 2.28 -3.18 -2.37
C ALA A 353 2.64 -3.75 -3.74
N GLY A 354 2.19 -3.13 -4.84
CA GLY A 354 2.66 -3.48 -6.18
C GLY A 354 4.09 -2.99 -6.47
N VAL A 355 4.62 -2.02 -5.70
CA VAL A 355 5.81 -1.22 -6.07
C VAL A 355 7.04 -1.63 -5.26
N GLU A 356 8.15 -1.88 -5.96
CA GLU A 356 9.48 -2.17 -5.40
C GLU A 356 10.47 -1.08 -5.82
N ILE A 357 11.02 -0.33 -4.85
CA ILE A 357 12.08 0.66 -5.10
C ILE A 357 13.42 -0.04 -5.02
N THR A 358 14.25 0.09 -6.04
CA THR A 358 15.44 -0.74 -6.23
C THR A 358 16.68 0.04 -6.63
N LEU A 359 17.83 -0.56 -6.37
CA LEU A 359 19.17 -0.15 -6.81
C LEU A 359 19.81 -1.30 -7.59
N SER A 360 20.83 -0.99 -8.39
CA SER A 360 21.76 -2.03 -8.85
C SER A 360 22.47 -2.71 -7.67
N THR A 361 23.03 -3.90 -7.90
CA THR A 361 23.80 -4.64 -6.89
C THR A 361 25.03 -3.89 -6.36
N ALA A 362 25.53 -2.90 -7.11
CA ALA A 362 26.58 -1.98 -6.67
C ALA A 362 26.07 -0.87 -5.72
N LEU A 363 24.76 -0.83 -5.42
CA LEU A 363 24.09 0.15 -4.56
C LEU A 363 24.29 1.60 -5.02
N ASN A 364 24.30 1.82 -6.35
CA ASN A 364 24.51 3.14 -6.93
C ASN A 364 23.27 4.03 -6.76
N LEU A 365 23.37 5.06 -5.92
CA LEU A 365 22.30 6.01 -5.62
C LEU A 365 21.89 6.90 -6.81
N THR A 366 22.65 6.90 -7.91
CA THR A 366 22.24 7.58 -9.15
C THR A 366 21.40 6.68 -10.08
N ASP A 367 21.24 5.39 -9.73
CA ASP A 367 20.52 4.37 -10.49
C ASP A 367 19.37 3.81 -9.64
N VAL A 368 18.52 4.73 -9.17
CA VAL A 368 17.28 4.38 -8.46
C VAL A 368 16.19 4.15 -9.50
N GLN A 369 15.54 3.00 -9.42
CA GLN A 369 14.39 2.66 -10.28
C GLN A 369 13.34 1.94 -9.46
N ALA A 370 12.08 2.08 -9.85
CA ALA A 370 10.99 1.34 -9.26
C ALA A 370 10.35 0.38 -10.26
N PHE A 371 9.85 -0.75 -9.76
CA PHE A 371 9.16 -1.73 -10.56
C PHE A 371 7.82 -2.08 -9.95
N MET A 372 6.80 -2.25 -10.78
CA MET A 372 5.45 -2.62 -10.37
C MET A 372 5.09 -4.00 -10.89
N LYS A 373 4.70 -4.94 -10.02
CA LYS A 373 4.00 -6.16 -10.42
C LYS A 373 2.52 -5.85 -10.56
N ASP A 374 1.91 -6.24 -11.68
CA ASP A 374 0.44 -6.19 -11.86
C ASP A 374 -0.23 -7.35 -11.13
N VAL A 375 -0.20 -7.27 -9.79
CA VAL A 375 -0.78 -8.26 -8.85
C VAL A 375 -2.27 -8.43 -9.12
N GLY A 376 -2.75 -9.68 -9.04
CA GLY A 376 -4.16 -10.00 -9.25
C GLY A 376 -4.64 -10.02 -10.69
N ASN A 377 -3.82 -9.59 -11.64
CA ASN A 377 -4.18 -9.48 -13.06
C ASN A 377 -3.13 -10.21 -13.94
N THR A 378 -2.39 -9.46 -14.76
CA THR A 378 -1.53 -10.04 -15.80
C THR A 378 -0.15 -10.46 -15.29
N GLN A 379 0.22 -10.07 -14.07
CA GLN A 379 1.53 -10.35 -13.43
C GLN A 379 2.75 -9.79 -14.19
N ARG A 380 2.51 -8.92 -15.18
CA ARG A 380 3.52 -8.22 -15.95
C ARG A 380 4.26 -7.19 -15.11
N VAL A 381 5.41 -6.73 -15.62
CA VAL A 381 6.27 -5.76 -14.94
C VAL A 381 6.11 -4.37 -15.55
N ASN A 382 5.77 -3.38 -14.73
CA ASN A 382 5.48 -1.99 -15.10
C ASN A 382 4.47 -1.86 -16.27
N PRO A 383 3.28 -2.51 -16.25
CA PRO A 383 2.29 -2.24 -17.27
C PRO A 383 1.85 -0.78 -17.24
N THR A 384 1.87 -0.11 -18.40
CA THR A 384 1.62 1.34 -18.46
C THR A 384 0.23 1.70 -17.94
N GLU A 385 -0.77 0.87 -18.20
CA GLU A 385 -2.15 1.03 -17.77
C GLU A 385 -2.33 0.76 -16.27
N ALA A 386 -1.54 -0.13 -15.67
CA ALA A 386 -1.56 -0.37 -14.23
C ALA A 386 -0.94 0.82 -13.48
N ILE A 387 0.16 1.38 -13.99
CA ILE A 387 0.76 2.62 -13.47
C ILE A 387 -0.22 3.80 -13.65
N TYR A 388 -0.92 3.88 -14.79
CA TYR A 388 -1.95 4.88 -15.04
C TYR A 388 -3.13 4.77 -14.06
N ALA A 389 -3.63 3.58 -13.78
CA ALA A 389 -4.66 3.35 -12.78
C ALA A 389 -4.17 3.71 -11.36
N ALA A 390 -2.93 3.38 -11.01
CA ALA A 390 -2.33 3.70 -9.72
C ALA A 390 -1.92 5.18 -9.55
N LEU A 391 -1.88 5.95 -10.64
CA LEU A 391 -1.38 7.33 -10.69
C LEU A 391 -1.97 8.24 -9.60
N PRO A 392 -3.28 8.22 -9.28
CA PRO A 392 -3.81 9.13 -8.27
C PRO A 392 -3.21 8.92 -6.89
N ALA A 393 -3.02 7.66 -6.46
CA ALA A 393 -2.38 7.35 -5.20
C ALA A 393 -0.91 7.77 -5.21
N LEU A 394 -0.20 7.53 -6.33
CA LEU A 394 1.20 7.95 -6.47
C LEU A 394 1.34 9.48 -6.38
N ILE A 395 0.49 10.25 -7.06
CA ILE A 395 0.51 11.72 -7.00
C ILE A 395 0.19 12.23 -5.59
N TYR A 396 -0.84 11.66 -4.96
CA TYR A 396 -1.28 12.11 -3.64
C TYR A 396 -0.26 11.77 -2.55
N LEU A 397 0.30 10.56 -2.57
CA LEU A 397 1.24 10.09 -1.56
C LEU A 397 2.66 10.64 -1.78
N ASN A 398 3.25 10.42 -2.95
CA ASN A 398 4.50 11.07 -3.37
C ASN A 398 4.73 10.87 -4.88
N SER A 399 4.58 11.95 -5.64
CA SER A 399 4.71 11.97 -7.10
C SER A 399 6.06 11.46 -7.62
N SER A 400 7.13 11.51 -6.83
CA SER A 400 8.48 11.10 -7.27
C SER A 400 8.54 9.59 -7.58
N LEU A 401 7.68 8.79 -6.93
CA LEU A 401 7.57 7.37 -7.22
C LEU A 401 7.10 7.09 -8.66
N THR A 402 6.25 7.96 -9.22
CA THR A 402 5.85 7.87 -10.63
C THR A 402 7.06 7.99 -11.54
N GLY A 403 7.97 8.94 -11.26
CA GLY A 403 9.21 9.10 -12.04
C GLY A 403 10.07 7.84 -12.03
N LEU A 404 10.24 7.22 -10.85
CA LEU A 404 11.01 5.98 -10.69
C LEU A 404 10.40 4.78 -11.44
N LEU A 405 9.07 4.71 -11.55
CA LEU A 405 8.36 3.67 -12.30
C LEU A 405 8.43 3.87 -13.82
N LEU A 406 8.49 5.12 -14.27
CA LEU A 406 8.57 5.48 -15.68
C LEU A 406 9.99 5.37 -16.25
N GLU A 407 11.00 5.67 -15.45
CA GLU A 407 12.40 5.64 -15.87
C GLU A 407 12.82 4.34 -16.57
N PRO A 408 12.60 3.12 -16.01
CA PRO A 408 13.02 1.90 -16.69
C PRO A 408 12.25 1.65 -18.01
N LEU A 409 10.98 2.05 -18.10
CA LEU A 409 10.20 2.01 -19.34
C LEU A 409 10.79 2.95 -20.41
N LEU A 410 11.14 4.18 -20.04
CA LEU A 410 11.72 5.17 -20.93
C LEU A 410 13.14 4.78 -21.38
N GLN A 411 13.97 4.27 -20.46
CA GLN A 411 15.31 3.75 -20.77
C GLN A 411 15.26 2.60 -21.80
N PHE A 412 14.38 1.60 -21.57
CA PHE A 412 14.21 0.48 -22.50
C PHE A 412 13.80 0.97 -23.90
N GLN A 413 12.78 1.83 -23.96
CA GLN A 413 12.20 2.28 -25.23
C GLN A 413 13.04 3.31 -25.98
N ASN A 414 13.94 4.00 -25.30
CA ASN A 414 14.94 4.88 -25.93
C ASN A 414 16.21 4.13 -26.37
N SER A 415 16.32 2.84 -26.03
CA SER A 415 17.46 2.00 -26.41
C SER A 415 17.31 1.45 -27.83
N GLY A 416 18.38 0.85 -28.36
CA GLY A 416 18.33 0.12 -29.64
C GLY A 416 17.53 -1.19 -29.61
N LEU A 417 17.01 -1.60 -28.45
CA LEU A 417 16.24 -2.84 -28.27
C LEU A 417 14.75 -2.67 -28.63
N TYR A 418 14.27 -1.44 -28.80
CA TYR A 418 12.88 -1.14 -29.09
C TYR A 418 12.77 -0.23 -30.32
N SER A 419 12.02 -0.66 -31.33
CA SER A 419 11.94 0.05 -32.62
C SER A 419 10.52 0.41 -33.05
N ASN A 420 9.50 0.09 -32.27
CA ASN A 420 8.11 0.40 -32.62
C ASN A 420 7.85 1.90 -32.52
N PRO A 421 6.97 2.46 -33.37
CA PRO A 421 6.66 3.90 -33.38
C PRO A 421 5.76 4.35 -32.22
N TYR A 422 5.28 3.41 -31.41
CA TYR A 422 4.37 3.61 -30.27
C TYR A 422 4.96 2.98 -29.00
N ALA A 423 4.44 3.38 -27.84
CA ALA A 423 4.99 2.97 -26.56
C ALA A 423 4.75 1.47 -26.25
N ALA A 424 5.70 0.87 -25.57
CA ALA A 424 5.64 -0.49 -25.08
C ALA A 424 4.59 -0.65 -23.98
N SER A 425 4.00 -1.84 -23.90
CA SER A 425 2.98 -2.15 -22.89
C SER A 425 3.53 -2.28 -21.47
N ASP A 426 4.77 -2.76 -21.35
CA ASP A 426 5.38 -3.22 -20.10
C ASP A 426 6.89 -3.50 -20.31
N LEU A 427 7.56 -3.96 -19.25
CA LEU A 427 8.97 -4.37 -19.26
C LEU A 427 9.16 -5.89 -19.27
N GLY A 428 8.09 -6.68 -19.35
CA GLY A 428 8.17 -8.12 -19.25
C GLY A 428 6.83 -8.76 -18.95
N THR A 429 6.63 -9.96 -19.49
CA THR A 429 5.36 -10.68 -19.38
C THR A 429 5.15 -11.39 -18.03
N ALA A 430 6.22 -11.52 -17.21
CA ALA A 430 6.15 -12.20 -15.93
C ALA A 430 7.17 -11.63 -14.92
N TYR A 431 6.67 -11.07 -13.82
CA TYR A 431 7.49 -10.71 -12.67
C TYR A 431 8.15 -11.96 -12.06
N PRO A 432 9.44 -11.92 -11.65
CA PRO A 432 10.30 -10.76 -11.44
C PRO A 432 11.27 -10.47 -12.60
N ALA A 433 10.98 -10.91 -13.82
CA ALA A 433 11.85 -10.66 -14.96
C ALA A 433 11.39 -9.42 -15.73
N ALA A 434 12.27 -8.43 -15.85
CA ALA A 434 12.06 -7.21 -16.61
C ALA A 434 13.07 -7.07 -17.77
N PRO A 435 13.09 -7.99 -18.76
CA PRO A 435 14.05 -7.94 -19.87
C PRO A 435 13.79 -6.79 -20.85
N GLY A 436 12.63 -6.12 -20.76
CA GLY A 436 12.10 -5.24 -21.79
C GLY A 436 11.22 -6.03 -22.77
N ASN A 437 10.01 -5.51 -23.07
CA ASN A 437 9.07 -6.16 -23.97
C ASN A 437 9.03 -5.48 -25.34
N ALA A 438 9.79 -6.05 -26.28
CA ALA A 438 9.81 -5.60 -27.68
C ALA A 438 8.69 -6.22 -28.53
N GLY A 439 8.07 -7.31 -28.07
CA GLY A 439 7.08 -8.09 -28.82
C GLY A 439 5.65 -7.53 -28.78
N ASN A 440 5.48 -6.21 -28.68
CA ASN A 440 4.15 -5.62 -28.59
C ASN A 440 3.30 -5.97 -29.82
N VAL A 441 2.02 -6.22 -29.56
CA VAL A 441 0.99 -6.36 -30.58
C VAL A 441 0.60 -4.95 -31.01
N ASP A 442 0.59 -4.68 -32.32
CA ASP A 442 0.34 -3.36 -32.92
C ASP A 442 -0.97 -2.68 -32.49
N THR A 443 -1.88 -3.42 -31.87
CA THR A 443 -3.21 -2.96 -31.50
C THR A 443 -3.24 -2.11 -30.22
N TYR A 444 -2.21 -2.07 -29.36
CA TYR A 444 -2.23 -1.27 -28.11
C TYR A 444 -1.50 0.08 -28.22
N GLY A 445 -1.09 0.48 -29.43
CA GLY A 445 -0.25 1.67 -29.64
C GLY A 445 -0.85 2.96 -29.09
N VAL A 446 -2.13 3.22 -29.36
CA VAL A 446 -2.83 4.43 -28.85
C VAL A 446 -2.94 4.40 -27.32
N GLU A 447 -3.28 3.25 -26.74
CA GLU A 447 -3.45 3.07 -25.29
C GLU A 447 -2.13 3.35 -24.55
N ASN A 448 -1.05 2.66 -24.95
CA ASN A 448 0.24 2.75 -24.27
C ASN A 448 0.91 4.10 -24.48
N SER A 449 0.91 4.64 -25.72
CA SER A 449 1.47 5.97 -25.99
C SER A 449 0.69 7.06 -25.26
N GLY A 450 -0.64 6.93 -25.19
CA GLY A 450 -1.49 7.82 -24.41
C GLY A 450 -1.13 7.80 -22.92
N ASN A 451 -1.06 6.60 -22.32
CA ASN A 451 -0.64 6.41 -20.93
C ASN A 451 0.71 7.08 -20.66
N MET A 452 1.75 6.77 -21.44
CA MET A 452 3.11 7.24 -21.17
C MET A 452 3.23 8.77 -21.22
N ILE A 453 2.63 9.43 -22.22
CA ILE A 453 2.69 10.89 -22.33
C ILE A 453 1.94 11.56 -21.17
N ILE A 454 0.75 11.06 -20.83
CA ILE A 454 -0.04 11.58 -19.71
C ILE A 454 0.70 11.38 -18.39
N LEU A 455 1.27 10.20 -18.15
CA LEU A 455 2.03 9.86 -16.95
C LEU A 455 3.27 10.75 -16.78
N VAL A 456 4.03 11.01 -17.86
CA VAL A 456 5.22 11.88 -17.79
C VAL A 456 4.83 13.32 -17.46
N LEU A 457 3.77 13.85 -18.06
CA LEU A 457 3.31 15.21 -17.73
C LEU A 457 2.77 15.28 -16.30
N ALA A 458 2.02 14.26 -15.86
CA ALA A 458 1.46 14.20 -14.52
C ALA A 458 2.56 14.14 -13.45
N HIS A 459 3.59 13.31 -13.67
CA HIS A 459 4.80 13.30 -12.86
C HIS A 459 5.42 14.69 -12.78
N ALA A 460 5.79 15.27 -13.92
CA ALA A 460 6.51 16.54 -13.96
C ALA A 460 5.71 17.67 -13.29
N SER A 461 4.41 17.74 -13.55
CA SER A 461 3.52 18.78 -13.02
C SER A 461 3.31 18.65 -11.52
N SER A 462 3.25 17.45 -10.96
CA SER A 462 2.99 17.22 -9.52
C SER A 462 4.28 17.22 -8.67
N SER A 463 5.39 16.74 -9.23
CA SER A 463 6.69 16.69 -8.54
C SER A 463 7.49 17.99 -8.71
N GLY A 464 7.30 18.71 -9.82
CA GLY A 464 8.17 19.80 -10.27
C GLY A 464 9.42 19.31 -10.99
N ASP A 465 9.61 17.99 -11.13
CA ASP A 465 10.79 17.38 -11.76
C ASP A 465 10.55 17.15 -13.26
N GLY A 466 11.21 17.96 -14.08
CA GLY A 466 11.20 17.88 -15.54
C GLY A 466 12.30 17.00 -16.13
N SER A 467 13.07 16.26 -15.34
CA SER A 467 14.23 15.48 -15.82
C SER A 467 13.86 14.50 -16.94
N LEU A 468 12.77 13.76 -16.77
CA LEU A 468 12.27 12.82 -17.79
C LEU A 468 11.90 13.52 -19.10
N ILE A 469 11.24 14.68 -19.02
CA ILE A 469 10.94 15.51 -20.20
C ILE A 469 12.25 15.94 -20.87
N GLY A 470 13.20 16.44 -20.08
CA GLY A 470 14.49 16.91 -20.57
C GLY A 470 15.26 15.86 -21.37
N GLN A 471 15.29 14.64 -20.84
CA GLN A 471 16.06 13.51 -21.37
C GLN A 471 15.35 12.77 -22.52
N TYR A 472 14.04 12.57 -22.43
CA TYR A 472 13.28 11.70 -23.34
C TYR A 472 12.34 12.43 -24.31
N TYR A 473 12.46 13.76 -24.43
CA TYR A 473 11.56 14.58 -25.28
C TYR A 473 11.33 14.00 -26.69
N ASN A 474 12.39 13.60 -27.40
CA ASN A 474 12.26 13.08 -28.76
C ASN A 474 11.47 11.77 -28.84
N LEU A 475 11.59 10.90 -27.82
CA LEU A 475 10.82 9.66 -27.74
C LEU A 475 9.33 9.96 -27.55
N LEU A 476 9.01 10.87 -26.62
CA LEU A 476 7.63 11.32 -26.38
C LEU A 476 7.03 11.96 -27.64
N ARG A 477 7.82 12.77 -28.35
CA ARG A 477 7.43 13.39 -29.61
C ARG A 477 7.09 12.35 -30.68
N ASN A 478 7.90 11.30 -30.83
CA ASN A 478 7.64 10.22 -31.79
C ASN A 478 6.31 9.51 -31.49
N TRP A 479 6.02 9.24 -30.21
CA TRP A 479 4.74 8.68 -29.80
C TRP A 479 3.58 9.64 -30.08
N ALA A 480 3.76 10.94 -29.88
CA ALA A 480 2.73 11.93 -30.22
C ALA A 480 2.44 11.96 -31.73
N GLU A 481 3.46 11.85 -32.59
CA GLU A 481 3.24 11.74 -34.05
C GLU A 481 2.46 10.47 -34.44
N TYR A 482 2.76 9.35 -33.78
CA TYR A 482 1.96 8.13 -33.94
C TYR A 482 0.50 8.36 -33.53
N LEU A 483 0.25 9.02 -32.38
CA LEU A 483 -1.10 9.34 -31.92
C LEU A 483 -1.85 10.25 -32.89
N VAL A 484 -1.20 11.29 -33.45
CA VAL A 484 -1.82 12.19 -34.44
C VAL A 484 -2.41 11.43 -35.63
N THR A 485 -1.77 10.33 -36.04
CA THR A 485 -2.19 9.53 -37.19
C THR A 485 -3.26 8.49 -36.82
N ASN A 486 -3.23 7.91 -35.62
CA ASN A 486 -3.98 6.70 -35.29
C ASN A 486 -5.13 6.90 -34.29
N THR A 487 -5.28 8.08 -33.70
CA THR A 487 -6.19 8.28 -32.55
C THR A 487 -7.66 8.44 -32.92
N LEU A 488 -8.00 9.24 -33.95
CA LEU A 488 -9.39 9.68 -34.15
C LEU A 488 -10.35 8.54 -34.48
N ILE A 489 -9.88 7.57 -35.28
CA ILE A 489 -10.62 6.39 -35.73
C ILE A 489 -9.77 5.16 -35.38
N PRO A 490 -9.80 4.70 -34.11
CA PRO A 490 -8.94 3.63 -33.62
C PRO A 490 -9.51 2.25 -34.00
N ALA A 491 -9.71 1.98 -35.30
CA ALA A 491 -10.40 0.78 -35.79
C ALA A 491 -9.60 -0.51 -35.50
N GLU A 492 -8.29 -0.46 -35.64
CA GLU A 492 -7.36 -1.57 -35.39
C GLU A 492 -6.60 -1.38 -34.07
N GLN A 493 -7.22 -0.67 -33.12
CA GLN A 493 -6.63 -0.37 -31.82
C GLN A 493 -7.53 -0.85 -30.68
N THR A 494 -6.90 -1.17 -29.57
CA THR A 494 -7.47 -1.92 -28.46
C THR A 494 -7.19 -1.18 -27.15
N PRO A 495 -8.21 -0.97 -26.29
CA PRO A 495 -8.02 -0.32 -25.00
C PRO A 495 -7.43 -1.29 -23.98
N ALA A 496 -6.99 -0.78 -22.83
CA ALA A 496 -6.54 -1.61 -21.72
C ALA A 496 -7.60 -2.61 -21.24
N ASP A 497 -8.89 -2.31 -21.43
CA ASP A 497 -10.00 -3.17 -21.04
C ASP A 497 -9.99 -4.54 -21.73
N ALA A 498 -9.50 -4.62 -22.97
CA ALA A 498 -9.43 -5.89 -23.70
C ALA A 498 -8.44 -6.90 -23.09
N ARG A 499 -7.50 -6.43 -22.26
CA ARG A 499 -6.54 -7.29 -21.56
C ARG A 499 -7.23 -8.17 -20.52
N ASP A 500 -8.39 -7.74 -20.04
CA ASP A 500 -9.28 -8.56 -19.24
C ASP A 500 -10.39 -9.12 -20.14
N THR A 501 -10.20 -10.37 -20.58
CA THR A 501 -11.11 -11.03 -21.53
C THR A 501 -12.54 -11.15 -21.00
N THR A 502 -12.73 -11.01 -19.69
CA THR A 502 -14.05 -11.07 -19.04
C THR A 502 -14.86 -9.77 -19.22
N LEU A 503 -14.22 -8.67 -19.65
CA LEU A 503 -14.89 -7.41 -19.96
C LEU A 503 -15.53 -7.39 -21.35
N GLY A 504 -15.10 -8.28 -22.25
CA GLY A 504 -15.65 -8.38 -23.61
C GLY A 504 -15.31 -7.21 -24.54
N GLN A 505 -14.33 -6.37 -24.19
CA GLN A 505 -14.03 -5.10 -24.86
C GLN A 505 -13.00 -5.21 -26.00
N ASN A 506 -13.31 -5.99 -27.03
CA ASN A 506 -12.40 -6.25 -28.16
C ASN A 506 -12.79 -5.50 -29.45
N SER A 507 -13.68 -4.51 -29.35
CA SER A 507 -14.17 -3.75 -30.50
C SER A 507 -13.20 -2.65 -30.91
N GLY A 508 -13.04 -2.45 -32.22
CA GLY A 508 -12.40 -1.25 -32.74
C GLY A 508 -13.29 0.00 -32.56
N ASN A 509 -12.71 1.19 -32.75
CA ASN A 509 -13.43 2.47 -32.74
C ASN A 509 -14.06 2.87 -31.39
N ILE A 510 -13.45 2.44 -30.28
CA ILE A 510 -13.87 2.82 -28.93
C ILE A 510 -13.60 4.32 -28.71
N THR A 511 -14.64 5.08 -28.39
CA THR A 511 -14.58 6.54 -28.25
C THR A 511 -13.71 6.95 -27.06
N ASN A 512 -13.73 6.17 -25.99
CA ASN A 512 -12.96 6.42 -24.78
C ASN A 512 -11.44 6.23 -25.02
N LEU A 513 -11.06 5.30 -25.91
CA LEU A 513 -9.67 5.16 -26.37
C LEU A 513 -9.25 6.35 -27.26
N ALA A 514 -10.12 6.78 -28.16
CA ALA A 514 -9.86 7.95 -29.00
C ALA A 514 -9.65 9.23 -28.17
N ILE A 515 -10.49 9.50 -27.17
CA ILE A 515 -10.32 10.71 -26.36
C ILE A 515 -9.03 10.69 -25.54
N LYS A 516 -8.60 9.51 -25.06
CA LYS A 516 -7.32 9.35 -24.37
C LYS A 516 -6.14 9.80 -25.25
N GLY A 517 -6.10 9.37 -26.51
CA GLY A 517 -5.06 9.80 -27.45
C GLY A 517 -5.10 11.30 -27.72
N ILE A 518 -6.29 11.91 -27.79
CA ILE A 518 -6.44 13.37 -27.99
C ILE A 518 -5.92 14.13 -26.75
N ILE A 519 -6.27 13.66 -25.55
CA ILE A 519 -5.75 14.21 -24.29
C ILE A 519 -4.23 14.10 -24.24
N ALA A 520 -3.66 12.96 -24.67
CA ALA A 520 -2.22 12.79 -24.72
C ALA A 520 -1.54 13.71 -25.76
N ILE A 521 -2.16 13.99 -26.90
CA ILE A 521 -1.65 15.00 -27.86
C ILE A 521 -1.65 16.38 -27.21
N GLN A 522 -2.71 16.76 -26.48
CA GLN A 522 -2.73 18.02 -25.72
C GLN A 522 -1.69 18.03 -24.59
N ALA A 523 -1.48 16.91 -23.91
CA ALA A 523 -0.44 16.75 -22.91
C ALA A 523 0.95 16.95 -23.53
N MET A 524 1.19 16.43 -24.75
CA MET A 524 2.43 16.68 -25.48
C MET A 524 2.63 18.17 -25.77
N SER A 525 1.55 18.93 -26.07
CA SER A 525 1.65 20.39 -26.21
C SER A 525 2.20 21.04 -24.93
N ALA A 526 1.68 20.66 -23.76
CA ALA A 526 2.17 21.17 -22.47
C ALA A 526 3.62 20.73 -22.19
N ILE A 527 3.99 19.49 -22.51
CA ILE A 527 5.38 19.01 -22.42
C ILE A 527 6.31 19.84 -23.32
N SER A 528 5.91 20.14 -24.55
CA SER A 528 6.67 21.00 -25.48
C SER A 528 6.84 22.41 -24.93
N GLN A 529 5.83 22.99 -24.28
CA GLN A 529 5.95 24.29 -23.61
C GLN A 529 6.97 24.25 -22.47
N ILE A 530 6.91 23.23 -21.61
CA ILE A 530 7.87 23.00 -20.52
C ILE A 530 9.30 22.85 -21.07
N LYS A 531 9.46 22.14 -22.19
CA LYS A 531 10.76 21.94 -22.85
C LYS A 531 11.30 23.20 -23.55
N GLY A 532 10.43 24.14 -23.92
CA GLY A 532 10.76 25.34 -24.69
C GLY A 532 10.56 25.20 -26.21
N GLU A 533 9.94 24.11 -26.66
CA GLU A 533 9.70 23.79 -28.08
C GLU A 533 8.38 24.40 -28.55
N SER A 534 8.37 25.71 -28.78
CA SER A 534 7.15 26.49 -29.04
C SER A 534 6.40 26.07 -30.33
N ALA A 535 7.12 25.62 -31.36
CA ALA A 535 6.50 25.17 -32.61
C ALA A 535 5.73 23.85 -32.42
N ASP A 536 6.34 22.88 -31.72
CA ASP A 536 5.69 21.62 -31.36
C ASP A 536 4.48 21.86 -30.45
N ALA A 537 4.62 22.75 -29.47
CA ALA A 537 3.53 23.14 -28.59
C ALA A 537 2.30 23.62 -29.38
N GLN A 538 2.49 24.56 -30.32
CA GLN A 538 1.40 25.09 -31.14
C GLN A 538 0.81 24.01 -32.06
N LYS A 539 1.67 23.18 -32.69
CA LYS A 539 1.25 22.08 -33.56
C LYS A 539 0.31 21.13 -32.82
N TYR A 540 0.74 20.63 -31.67
CA TYR A 540 -0.03 19.64 -30.91
C TYR A 540 -1.31 20.25 -30.31
N ALA A 541 -1.28 21.49 -29.82
CA ALA A 541 -2.49 22.17 -29.34
C ALA A 541 -3.55 22.31 -30.44
N THR A 542 -3.15 22.79 -31.62
CA THR A 542 -4.05 22.96 -32.76
C THR A 542 -4.62 21.61 -33.21
N THR A 543 -3.77 20.58 -33.23
CA THR A 543 -4.17 19.23 -33.62
C THR A 543 -5.15 18.62 -32.63
N ALA A 544 -4.85 18.66 -31.33
CA ALA A 544 -5.74 18.17 -30.28
C ALA A 544 -7.11 18.85 -30.34
N GLN A 545 -7.15 20.18 -30.52
CA GLN A 545 -8.40 20.93 -30.65
C GLN A 545 -9.23 20.46 -31.86
N SER A 546 -8.60 20.31 -33.04
CA SER A 546 -9.28 19.83 -34.25
C SER A 546 -9.80 18.40 -34.09
N LEU A 547 -9.02 17.53 -33.46
CA LEU A 547 -9.40 16.14 -33.17
C LEU A 547 -10.53 16.09 -32.15
N ALA A 548 -10.49 16.88 -31.08
CA ALA A 548 -11.55 16.96 -30.07
C ALA A 548 -12.88 17.40 -30.69
N GLN A 549 -12.88 18.42 -31.56
CA GLN A 549 -14.10 18.85 -32.27
C GLN A 549 -14.68 17.74 -33.15
N SER A 550 -13.82 16.94 -33.79
CA SER A 550 -14.25 15.80 -34.62
C SER A 550 -14.78 14.66 -33.74
N TRP A 551 -14.08 14.36 -32.64
CA TRP A 551 -14.49 13.39 -31.64
C TRP A 551 -15.87 13.71 -31.07
N ILE A 552 -16.12 14.96 -30.65
CA ILE A 552 -17.41 15.41 -30.11
C ILE A 552 -18.55 15.11 -31.10
N LYS A 553 -18.36 15.39 -32.40
CA LYS A 553 -19.37 15.13 -33.45
C LYS A 553 -19.65 13.64 -33.65
N MET A 554 -18.68 12.76 -33.39
CA MET A 554 -18.79 11.32 -33.63
C MET A 554 -19.23 10.55 -32.38
N ALA A 555 -18.78 11.00 -31.21
CA ALA A 555 -19.03 10.38 -29.92
C ALA A 555 -20.39 10.78 -29.33
N LEU A 556 -20.85 12.02 -29.55
CA LEU A 556 -22.17 12.46 -29.08
C LEU A 556 -23.26 12.12 -30.09
N SER A 557 -24.37 11.56 -29.58
CA SER A 557 -25.57 11.30 -30.37
C SER A 557 -26.80 11.45 -29.50
N SER A 558 -27.70 12.38 -29.87
CA SER A 558 -28.96 12.64 -29.18
C SER A 558 -28.82 12.90 -27.67
N GLY A 559 -27.75 13.58 -27.25
CA GLY A 559 -27.48 13.86 -25.83
C GLY A 559 -26.92 12.66 -25.05
N SER A 560 -26.30 11.69 -25.74
CA SER A 560 -25.58 10.60 -25.08
C SER A 560 -24.22 10.33 -25.67
N LEU A 561 -23.26 9.98 -24.81
CA LEU A 561 -21.89 9.61 -25.17
C LEU A 561 -21.83 8.13 -25.55
N ARG A 562 -21.49 7.89 -26.80
CA ARG A 562 -21.36 6.54 -27.35
C ARG A 562 -20.10 5.86 -26.85
N TRP A 563 -20.18 4.57 -26.55
CA TRP A 563 -19.02 3.72 -26.23
C TRP A 563 -18.16 3.44 -27.47
N THR A 564 -18.81 3.14 -28.60
CA THR A 564 -18.17 2.85 -29.90
C THR A 564 -18.75 3.77 -30.97
N TYR A 565 -17.93 4.28 -31.88
CA TYR A 565 -18.44 5.10 -32.98
C TYR A 565 -19.45 4.34 -33.84
N GLY A 566 -20.54 5.01 -34.18
CA GLY A 566 -21.59 4.48 -35.04
C GLY A 566 -22.52 3.46 -34.36
N SER A 567 -22.24 3.02 -33.13
CA SER A 567 -23.19 2.20 -32.34
C SER A 567 -24.12 3.07 -31.49
N SER A 568 -25.18 2.46 -30.95
CA SER A 568 -26.06 3.09 -29.96
C SER A 568 -25.61 2.83 -28.52
N ASP A 569 -24.53 2.08 -28.33
CA ASP A 569 -24.04 1.72 -27.00
C ASP A 569 -23.48 2.94 -26.29
N THR A 570 -23.70 3.02 -24.98
CA THR A 570 -23.19 4.09 -24.12
C THR A 570 -22.25 3.49 -23.07
N GLY A 571 -21.38 4.30 -22.47
CA GLY A 571 -20.45 3.81 -21.46
C GLY A 571 -19.79 4.91 -20.64
N LEU A 572 -19.06 4.50 -19.61
CA LEU A 572 -18.30 5.37 -18.72
C LEU A 572 -17.12 5.99 -19.47
N MET A 573 -16.92 7.31 -19.36
CA MET A 573 -15.86 8.06 -20.04
C MET A 573 -14.68 8.30 -19.11
N TYR A 574 -14.17 7.21 -18.53
CA TYR A 574 -13.11 7.25 -17.50
C TYR A 574 -11.82 8.00 -17.92
N ASN A 575 -11.47 8.11 -19.22
CA ASN A 575 -10.29 8.90 -19.60
C ASN A 575 -10.50 10.43 -19.51
N PHE A 576 -11.71 10.92 -19.28
CA PHE A 576 -11.97 12.32 -18.94
C PHE A 576 -11.23 12.74 -17.66
N PHE A 577 -10.91 11.80 -16.78
CA PHE A 577 -10.11 12.02 -15.58
C PHE A 577 -8.76 12.69 -15.91
N ALA A 578 -8.05 12.24 -16.95
CA ALA A 578 -6.74 12.80 -17.28
C ALA A 578 -6.80 14.26 -17.71
N ASP A 579 -7.84 14.66 -18.46
CA ASP A 579 -8.05 16.06 -18.86
C ASP A 579 -8.26 16.96 -17.62
N ARG A 580 -9.03 16.47 -16.64
CA ARG A 580 -9.29 17.16 -15.36
C ARG A 580 -8.05 17.22 -14.47
N LEU A 581 -7.37 16.10 -14.29
CA LEU A 581 -6.16 15.98 -13.47
C LEU A 581 -5.08 16.96 -13.94
N LEU A 582 -4.84 16.99 -15.26
CA LEU A 582 -3.79 17.80 -15.87
C LEU A 582 -4.25 19.22 -16.23
N LYS A 583 -5.54 19.54 -16.07
CA LYS A 583 -6.14 20.84 -16.39
C LYS A 583 -5.88 21.26 -17.84
N LEU A 584 -5.97 20.30 -18.77
CA LEU A 584 -5.66 20.51 -20.19
C LEU A 584 -6.79 21.20 -20.94
N ASN A 585 -8.02 21.10 -20.44
CA ASN A 585 -9.24 21.69 -21.00
C ASN A 585 -9.46 21.30 -22.46
N VAL A 586 -9.24 20.01 -22.79
CA VAL A 586 -9.48 19.45 -24.12
C VAL A 586 -10.96 19.49 -24.47
N LEU A 587 -11.82 19.17 -23.50
CA LEU A 587 -13.26 19.12 -23.68
C LEU A 587 -13.96 20.32 -23.02
N PRO A 588 -15.00 20.88 -23.66
CA PRO A 588 -15.84 21.89 -23.02
C PRO A 588 -16.69 21.26 -21.90
N SER A 589 -17.04 22.06 -20.89
CA SER A 589 -17.83 21.63 -19.72
C SER A 589 -19.16 20.94 -20.09
N SER A 590 -19.77 21.34 -21.21
CA SER A 590 -21.01 20.72 -21.71
C SER A 590 -20.83 19.23 -22.02
N VAL A 591 -19.66 18.79 -22.49
CA VAL A 591 -19.41 17.38 -22.81
C VAL A 591 -19.35 16.52 -21.55
N TYR A 592 -18.78 17.03 -20.46
CA TYR A 592 -18.81 16.33 -19.17
C TYR A 592 -20.24 16.19 -18.64
N ALA A 593 -21.11 17.19 -18.86
CA ALA A 593 -22.51 17.13 -18.47
C ALA A 593 -23.28 16.04 -19.25
N GLU A 594 -22.87 15.74 -20.48
CA GLU A 594 -23.45 14.64 -21.25
C GLU A 594 -23.10 13.26 -20.67
N GLU A 595 -22.00 13.11 -19.93
CA GLU A 595 -21.71 11.84 -19.25
C GLU A 595 -22.75 11.58 -18.14
N SER A 596 -23.02 12.58 -17.30
CA SER A 596 -24.05 12.49 -16.26
C SER A 596 -25.44 12.21 -16.83
N SER A 597 -25.81 12.79 -17.98
CA SER A 597 -27.10 12.52 -18.64
C SER A 597 -27.16 11.14 -19.31
N SER A 598 -26.02 10.58 -19.69
CA SER A 598 -25.89 9.26 -20.34
C SER A 598 -25.91 8.09 -19.37
N ILE A 599 -25.70 8.35 -18.08
CA ILE A 599 -25.65 7.29 -17.07
C ILE A 599 -27.03 6.64 -16.91
N GLY A 600 -27.10 5.38 -17.31
CA GLY A 600 -28.30 4.56 -17.17
C GLY A 600 -28.62 4.19 -15.72
N LYS A 601 -29.62 3.32 -15.55
CA LYS A 601 -30.01 2.83 -14.22
C LYS A 601 -28.85 2.05 -13.59
N ALA A 602 -28.38 2.51 -12.43
CA ALA A 602 -27.38 1.81 -11.64
C ALA A 602 -27.83 0.40 -11.25
N LEU A 603 -26.90 -0.54 -11.33
CA LEU A 603 -27.00 -1.89 -10.81
C LEU A 603 -26.53 -1.91 -9.33
N PRO A 604 -26.76 -3.00 -8.58
CA PRO A 604 -26.42 -3.06 -7.15
C PRO A 604 -24.98 -2.65 -6.82
N PHE A 605 -24.02 -2.99 -7.69
CA PHE A 605 -22.60 -2.72 -7.48
C PHE A 605 -22.06 -1.63 -8.41
N GLY A 606 -22.93 -0.72 -8.88
CA GLY A 606 -22.54 0.43 -9.69
C GLY A 606 -22.98 0.32 -11.14
N LEU A 607 -22.16 0.84 -12.04
CA LEU A 607 -22.49 0.94 -13.47
C LEU A 607 -21.56 0.04 -14.29
N PRO A 608 -22.08 -0.63 -15.32
CA PRO A 608 -21.24 -1.34 -16.28
C PRO A 608 -20.33 -0.36 -17.04
N LEU A 609 -19.18 -0.85 -17.55
CA LEU A 609 -18.29 -0.01 -18.38
C LEU A 609 -19.02 0.53 -19.61
N SER A 610 -19.88 -0.31 -20.18
CA SER A 610 -20.72 0.03 -21.33
C SER A 610 -22.00 -0.81 -21.35
N SER A 611 -23.00 -0.37 -22.10
CA SER A 611 -24.28 -1.09 -22.23
C SER A 611 -24.15 -2.49 -22.83
N ASP A 612 -23.05 -2.80 -23.52
CA ASP A 612 -22.73 -4.11 -24.12
C ASP A 612 -21.76 -4.97 -23.28
N SER A 613 -21.22 -4.46 -22.16
CA SER A 613 -20.17 -5.13 -21.35
C SER A 613 -20.63 -6.32 -20.48
N ASN A 614 -21.79 -6.95 -20.75
CA ASN A 614 -22.34 -8.04 -19.93
C ASN A 614 -22.45 -7.73 -18.42
N SER A 615 -22.76 -6.47 -18.08
CA SER A 615 -22.76 -5.97 -16.70
C SER A 615 -21.39 -5.93 -16.01
N SER A 616 -20.27 -6.17 -16.70
CA SER A 616 -18.94 -6.06 -16.12
C SER A 616 -18.55 -4.60 -15.88
N THR A 617 -17.85 -4.36 -14.77
CA THR A 617 -17.33 -3.05 -14.40
C THR A 617 -15.94 -3.14 -13.79
N ARG A 618 -15.32 -1.98 -13.61
CA ARG A 618 -14.09 -1.85 -12.84
C ARG A 618 -14.16 -0.68 -11.87
N SER A 619 -13.62 -0.91 -10.67
CA SER A 619 -13.57 0.10 -9.62
C SER A 619 -12.70 1.30 -9.99
N ASP A 620 -11.53 1.06 -10.60
CA ASP A 620 -10.62 2.12 -11.05
C ASP A 620 -11.26 3.07 -12.05
N TRP A 621 -11.86 2.52 -13.11
CA TRP A 621 -12.59 3.30 -14.11
C TRP A 621 -13.83 3.99 -13.56
N SER A 622 -14.55 3.35 -12.63
CA SER A 622 -15.69 3.98 -11.95
C SER A 622 -15.24 5.20 -11.15
N LEU A 623 -14.11 5.13 -10.44
CA LEU A 623 -13.59 6.26 -9.65
C LEU A 623 -12.97 7.35 -10.52
N PHE A 624 -12.39 7.01 -11.67
CA PHE A 624 -11.97 8.02 -12.66
C PHE A 624 -13.18 8.79 -13.21
N SER A 625 -14.26 8.08 -13.54
CA SER A 625 -15.51 8.69 -13.99
C SER A 625 -16.15 9.53 -12.88
N ALA A 626 -16.09 9.07 -11.62
CA ALA A 626 -16.58 9.83 -10.47
C ALA A 626 -15.83 11.16 -10.30
N SER A 627 -14.51 11.16 -10.53
CA SER A 627 -13.68 12.36 -10.52
C SER A 627 -13.94 13.30 -11.68
N ALA A 628 -14.30 12.77 -12.85
CA ALA A 628 -14.63 13.56 -14.02
C ALA A 628 -16.06 14.14 -13.98
N ALA A 629 -16.94 13.54 -13.18
CA ALA A 629 -18.33 13.92 -13.07
C ALA A 629 -18.49 15.40 -12.70
N PRO A 630 -19.31 16.17 -13.46
CA PRO A 630 -19.52 17.59 -13.20
C PRO A 630 -20.44 17.87 -12.00
N ASP A 631 -21.19 16.87 -11.53
CA ASP A 631 -22.17 17.01 -10.46
C ASP A 631 -21.96 15.98 -9.33
N THR A 632 -22.42 16.34 -8.13
CA THR A 632 -22.23 15.53 -6.93
C THR A 632 -23.10 14.27 -6.90
N ALA A 633 -24.26 14.28 -7.57
CA ALA A 633 -25.16 13.12 -7.56
C ALA A 633 -24.54 11.96 -8.33
N THR A 634 -24.05 12.24 -9.54
CA THR A 634 -23.33 11.27 -10.40
C THR A 634 -22.07 10.75 -9.72
N ARG A 635 -21.25 11.66 -9.19
CA ARG A 635 -20.04 11.30 -8.43
C ARG A 635 -20.35 10.34 -7.27
N ASN A 636 -21.33 10.68 -6.44
CA ASN A 636 -21.69 9.86 -5.29
C ASN A 636 -22.31 8.52 -5.71
N LEU A 637 -23.09 8.48 -6.80
CA LEU A 637 -23.62 7.22 -7.34
C LEU A 637 -22.51 6.23 -7.69
N LEU A 638 -21.47 6.70 -8.39
CA LEU A 638 -20.31 5.89 -8.76
C LEU A 638 -19.52 5.42 -7.52
N ILE A 639 -19.23 6.33 -6.57
CA ILE A 639 -18.57 5.98 -5.31
C ILE A 639 -19.38 4.93 -4.54
N SER A 640 -20.70 5.12 -4.41
CA SER A 640 -21.57 4.22 -3.69
C SER A 640 -21.66 2.83 -4.30
N GLY A 641 -21.59 2.70 -5.63
CA GLY A 641 -21.56 1.39 -6.29
C GLY A 641 -20.30 0.60 -5.96
N VAL A 642 -19.15 1.27 -6.02
CA VAL A 642 -17.86 0.65 -5.67
C VAL A 642 -17.76 0.33 -4.18
N HIS A 643 -18.28 1.22 -3.31
CA HIS A 643 -18.34 0.97 -1.87
C HIS A 643 -19.24 -0.21 -1.51
N GLN A 644 -20.43 -0.29 -2.12
CA GLN A 644 -21.33 -1.45 -1.97
C GLN A 644 -20.61 -2.73 -2.34
N ARG A 645 -19.83 -2.72 -3.43
CA ARG A 645 -19.06 -3.90 -3.82
C ARG A 645 -17.97 -4.24 -2.82
N ALA A 646 -17.18 -3.25 -2.40
CA ALA A 646 -16.10 -3.46 -1.45
C ALA A 646 -16.61 -3.95 -0.08
N SER A 647 -17.84 -3.58 0.28
CA SER A 647 -18.52 -4.02 1.52
C SER A 647 -19.23 -5.37 1.39
N ASP A 648 -19.38 -5.90 0.19
CA ASP A 648 -20.13 -7.12 -0.06
C ASP A 648 -19.28 -8.35 0.28
N ASN A 649 -19.83 -9.19 1.17
CA ASN A 649 -19.14 -10.37 1.68
C ASN A 649 -19.39 -11.64 0.85
N SER A 650 -20.06 -11.54 -0.30
CA SER A 650 -20.42 -12.72 -1.09
C SER A 650 -19.21 -13.32 -1.82
N THR A 651 -18.11 -12.57 -1.96
CA THR A 651 -16.97 -12.97 -2.78
C THR A 651 -15.66 -13.05 -2.00
N ALA A 652 -14.85 -14.06 -2.31
CA ALA A 652 -13.55 -14.31 -1.70
C ALA A 652 -12.47 -13.24 -1.85
N GLY A 653 -11.52 -13.24 -0.92
CA GLY A 653 -10.21 -12.64 -1.13
C GLY A 653 -10.16 -11.10 -1.12
N PRO A 654 -8.96 -10.54 -1.38
CA PRO A 654 -8.75 -9.09 -1.41
C PRO A 654 -9.62 -8.40 -2.44
N PHE A 655 -10.01 -7.14 -2.17
CA PHE A 655 -10.89 -6.39 -3.06
C PHE A 655 -10.34 -6.31 -4.49
N SER A 656 -11.13 -6.81 -5.43
CA SER A 656 -10.78 -6.97 -6.83
C SER A 656 -11.12 -5.71 -7.63
N ASN A 657 -10.27 -5.31 -8.59
CA ASN A 657 -10.58 -4.12 -9.39
C ASN A 657 -11.60 -4.40 -10.50
N THR A 658 -11.76 -5.65 -10.96
CA THR A 658 -12.81 -6.08 -11.93
C THR A 658 -13.90 -6.91 -11.23
N TYR A 659 -15.17 -6.65 -11.56
CA TYR A 659 -16.32 -7.41 -11.07
C TYR A 659 -17.59 -7.15 -11.90
N SER A 660 -18.62 -7.98 -11.73
CA SER A 660 -19.97 -7.68 -12.26
C SER A 660 -20.65 -6.59 -11.44
N ALA A 661 -21.11 -5.52 -12.08
CA ALA A 661 -21.95 -4.49 -11.46
C ALA A 661 -23.33 -5.05 -11.02
N LEU A 662 -23.75 -6.20 -11.53
CA LEU A 662 -25.01 -6.85 -11.15
C LEU A 662 -24.84 -7.77 -9.92
N THR A 663 -23.82 -8.63 -9.92
CA THR A 663 -23.69 -9.71 -8.95
C THR A 663 -22.48 -9.56 -8.01
N GLY A 664 -21.53 -8.68 -8.32
CA GLY A 664 -20.28 -8.49 -7.59
C GLY A 664 -19.25 -9.60 -7.80
N ALA A 665 -19.68 -10.80 -8.18
CA ALA A 665 -18.84 -11.93 -8.53
C ALA A 665 -18.43 -11.91 -10.02
N GLY A 666 -17.47 -12.76 -10.38
CA GLY A 666 -17.15 -13.12 -11.76
C GLY A 666 -18.12 -14.15 -12.33
N GLY A 667 -17.65 -14.94 -13.30
CA GLY A 667 -18.46 -15.98 -13.95
C GLY A 667 -18.91 -17.13 -13.02
N THR A 668 -18.26 -17.28 -11.87
CA THR A 668 -18.59 -18.28 -10.83
C THR A 668 -19.06 -17.55 -9.57
N ALA A 669 -20.22 -17.95 -9.02
CA ALA A 669 -20.74 -17.39 -7.78
C ALA A 669 -19.71 -17.52 -6.63
N GLY A 670 -19.50 -16.44 -5.89
CA GLY A 670 -18.55 -16.39 -4.77
C GLY A 670 -17.08 -16.21 -5.13
N VAL A 671 -16.75 -16.17 -6.43
CA VAL A 671 -15.38 -15.96 -6.93
C VAL A 671 -15.32 -14.59 -7.59
N PRO A 672 -14.49 -13.63 -7.13
CA PRO A 672 -14.27 -12.40 -7.88
C PRO A 672 -13.72 -12.66 -9.28
N GLN A 673 -13.96 -11.71 -10.17
CA GLN A 673 -13.68 -11.86 -11.60
C GLN A 673 -12.17 -11.83 -11.88
N ASN A 674 -11.51 -10.73 -11.53
CA ASN A 674 -10.07 -10.53 -11.72
C ASN A 674 -9.59 -9.33 -10.87
N GLY A 675 -8.28 -9.25 -10.58
CA GLY A 675 -7.70 -8.05 -9.98
C GLY A 675 -7.57 -8.01 -8.47
N TYR A 676 -7.48 -9.17 -7.83
CA TYR A 676 -7.27 -9.30 -6.39
C TYR A 676 -5.98 -8.60 -5.95
N ALA A 677 -6.06 -7.73 -4.95
CA ALA A 677 -4.89 -7.00 -4.44
C ALA A 677 -4.15 -6.18 -5.50
N SER A 678 -4.85 -5.77 -6.57
CA SER A 678 -4.24 -5.03 -7.66
C SER A 678 -3.78 -3.64 -7.23
N PRO A 679 -2.59 -3.17 -7.67
CA PRO A 679 -2.16 -1.79 -7.46
C PRO A 679 -3.04 -0.78 -8.20
N ALA A 680 -3.85 -1.21 -9.18
CA ALA A 680 -4.83 -0.37 -9.87
C ALA A 680 -5.87 0.24 -8.91
N GLN A 681 -6.05 -0.33 -7.72
CA GLN A 681 -6.86 0.26 -6.64
C GLN A 681 -6.34 1.63 -6.19
N GLY A 682 -5.13 2.04 -6.58
CA GLY A 682 -4.66 3.43 -6.41
C GLY A 682 -5.59 4.47 -7.07
N ALA A 683 -6.44 4.05 -8.00
CA ALA A 683 -7.50 4.88 -8.56
C ALA A 683 -8.52 5.37 -7.53
N MET A 684 -8.63 4.75 -6.35
CA MET A 684 -9.46 5.26 -5.25
C MET A 684 -9.07 6.66 -4.82
N PHE A 685 -7.83 7.10 -5.05
CA PHE A 685 -7.38 8.46 -4.75
C PHE A 685 -7.73 9.48 -5.85
N SER A 686 -8.50 9.09 -6.88
CA SER A 686 -8.78 9.94 -8.05
C SER A 686 -9.40 11.29 -7.72
N LEU A 687 -10.22 11.43 -6.68
CA LEU A 687 -10.78 12.74 -6.30
C LEU A 687 -9.78 13.56 -5.48
N LEU A 688 -9.00 12.90 -4.62
CA LEU A 688 -7.97 13.55 -3.82
C LEU A 688 -6.84 14.12 -4.68
N SER A 689 -6.44 13.39 -5.72
CA SER A 689 -5.35 13.80 -6.61
C SER A 689 -5.68 15.07 -7.41
N LEU A 690 -6.96 15.37 -7.68
CA LEU A 690 -7.38 16.62 -8.34
C LEU A 690 -7.03 17.88 -7.52
N ASN A 691 -6.91 17.72 -6.20
CA ASN A 691 -6.58 18.81 -5.28
C ASN A 691 -5.07 18.98 -5.07
N VAL A 692 -4.25 18.08 -5.59
CA VAL A 692 -2.79 18.21 -5.52
C VAL A 692 -2.35 19.35 -6.44
N PRO A 693 -1.68 20.39 -5.91
CA PRO A 693 -1.31 21.55 -6.72
C PRO A 693 -0.18 21.22 -7.70
N ASN A 694 -0.29 21.72 -8.92
CA ASN A 694 0.82 21.68 -9.87
C ASN A 694 1.96 22.57 -9.36
N LYS A 695 3.18 22.05 -9.46
CA LYS A 695 4.42 22.75 -9.17
C LYS A 695 5.01 23.33 -10.45
N THR A 696 5.89 24.32 -10.29
CA THR A 696 6.72 24.79 -11.41
C THR A 696 7.69 23.68 -11.80
N VAL A 697 7.66 23.30 -13.08
CA VAL A 697 8.51 22.23 -13.59
C VAL A 697 9.90 22.76 -13.91
N ILE A 698 10.93 22.12 -13.38
CA ILE A 698 12.33 22.46 -13.60
C ILE A 698 12.98 21.32 -14.40
N ILE A 699 13.51 21.64 -15.58
CA ILE A 699 14.37 20.73 -16.33
C ILE A 699 15.83 21.03 -15.93
N PRO A 700 16.57 20.07 -15.34
CA PRO A 700 17.97 20.28 -15.03
C PRO A 700 18.78 20.56 -16.30
N THR A 701 19.62 21.59 -16.27
CA THR A 701 20.59 21.82 -17.35
C THR A 701 21.68 20.75 -17.30
N PRO A 702 22.08 20.15 -18.45
CA PRO A 702 23.23 19.26 -18.47
C PRO A 702 24.43 20.01 -17.91
N ALA A 703 25.09 19.46 -16.90
CA ALA A 703 26.37 19.99 -16.44
C ALA A 703 27.33 19.92 -17.63
N LEU A 704 27.77 21.08 -18.14
CA LEU A 704 28.80 21.17 -19.16
C LEU A 704 30.05 20.47 -18.62
N GLY A 705 30.27 19.23 -19.05
CA GLY A 705 31.55 18.56 -18.84
C GLY A 705 32.64 19.39 -19.48
N ASN A 706 33.67 19.72 -18.70
CA ASN A 706 34.90 20.32 -19.19
C ASN A 706 35.53 19.40 -20.25
N SER A 707 35.15 19.58 -21.50
CA SER A 707 35.88 19.05 -22.64
C SER A 707 37.12 19.92 -22.82
N SER A 708 38.27 19.43 -22.36
CA SER A 708 39.59 19.95 -22.67
C SER A 708 39.86 19.78 -24.17
N GLY A 709 39.37 20.74 -24.97
CA GLY A 709 39.72 20.91 -26.37
C GLY A 709 40.91 21.85 -26.48
N SER A 710 42.05 21.30 -26.88
CA SER A 710 43.25 22.04 -27.24
C SER A 710 42.99 22.87 -28.51
N GLN A 711 43.02 24.20 -28.40
CA GLN A 711 43.34 25.07 -29.54
C GLN A 711 44.27 26.21 -29.13
N SER A 712 45.32 26.33 -29.94
CA SER A 712 46.40 27.32 -29.97
C SER A 712 45.91 28.74 -30.29
N GLY A 713 46.66 29.75 -29.81
CA GLY A 713 46.36 31.20 -29.81
C GLY A 713 46.04 31.85 -31.17
N SER A 714 45.67 33.14 -31.24
CA SER A 714 46.15 34.31 -30.51
C SER A 714 45.16 35.49 -30.62
N GLY A 715 45.28 36.52 -29.76
CA GLY A 715 44.94 37.90 -30.16
C GLY A 715 43.91 38.70 -29.35
N SER A 716 44.31 39.14 -28.15
CA SER A 716 44.13 40.51 -27.61
C SER A 716 42.77 41.05 -27.08
N VAL A 717 42.94 41.78 -25.96
CA VAL A 717 42.15 42.87 -25.33
C VAL A 717 41.07 42.49 -24.31
N GLN A 718 41.44 42.60 -23.02
CA GLN A 718 40.54 42.80 -21.87
C GLN A 718 39.91 44.20 -21.88
N PRO A 719 38.74 44.33 -21.24
CA PRO A 719 38.72 45.15 -20.01
C PRO A 719 38.08 44.43 -18.81
N ASN A 720 38.64 44.73 -17.64
CA ASN A 720 38.25 44.22 -16.32
C ASN A 720 36.82 44.61 -15.92
N SER A 721 36.05 43.65 -15.42
CA SER A 721 34.97 43.90 -14.46
C SER A 721 35.00 42.86 -13.33
N HIS A 722 34.92 43.35 -12.09
CA HIS A 722 35.07 42.60 -10.86
C HIS A 722 33.94 41.57 -10.67
N LYS A 723 34.29 40.29 -10.47
CA LYS A 723 33.39 39.28 -9.88
C LYS A 723 33.46 39.37 -8.36
N SER A 724 32.33 39.59 -7.69
CA SER A 724 32.23 39.52 -6.23
C SER A 724 32.14 38.05 -5.79
N ASN A 725 33.09 37.59 -4.99
CA ASN A 725 33.08 36.25 -4.38
C ASN A 725 32.25 36.23 -3.08
N THR A 726 30.99 36.67 -3.14
CA THR A 726 30.11 36.74 -1.97
C THR A 726 29.72 35.34 -1.47
N GLY A 727 29.67 34.32 -2.33
CA GLY A 727 29.30 32.94 -1.94
C GLY A 727 30.38 32.20 -1.13
N ALA A 728 31.66 32.41 -1.42
CA ALA A 728 32.76 31.72 -0.72
C ALA A 728 33.01 32.28 0.69
N ILE A 729 32.74 33.57 0.90
CA ILE A 729 32.93 34.25 2.19
C ILE A 729 31.79 33.86 3.17
N VAL A 730 30.56 33.69 2.69
CA VAL A 730 29.43 33.30 3.54
C VAL A 730 29.50 31.82 3.94
N GLY A 731 29.95 30.92 3.06
CA GLY A 731 30.11 29.50 3.38
C GLY A 731 31.19 29.21 4.42
N GLY A 732 32.32 29.94 4.38
CA GLY A 732 33.41 29.77 5.35
C GLY A 732 33.08 30.25 6.76
N VAL A 733 32.28 31.33 6.89
CA VAL A 733 31.90 31.89 8.21
C VAL A 733 30.87 31.00 8.92
N ILE A 734 29.93 30.42 8.18
CA ILE A 734 28.90 29.53 8.76
C ILE A 734 29.53 28.20 9.22
N ALA A 735 30.43 27.62 8.43
CA ALA A 735 31.16 26.41 8.82
C ALA A 735 32.10 26.66 10.02
N GLY A 736 32.76 27.82 10.06
CA GLY A 736 33.62 28.21 11.18
C GLY A 736 32.84 28.41 12.49
N LEU A 737 31.68 29.06 12.45
CA LEU A 737 30.83 29.26 13.63
C LEU A 737 30.27 27.94 14.17
N ALA A 738 29.85 27.02 13.29
CA ALA A 738 29.39 25.69 13.69
C ALA A 738 30.50 24.89 14.39
N ALA A 739 31.73 24.95 13.89
CA ALA A 739 32.88 24.28 14.50
C ALA A 739 33.23 24.84 15.89
N VAL A 740 33.15 26.17 16.07
CA VAL A 740 33.40 26.82 17.38
C VAL A 740 32.31 26.46 18.40
N ILE A 741 31.05 26.38 17.97
CA ILE A 741 29.93 25.97 18.83
C ILE A 741 30.10 24.50 19.25
N LEU A 742 30.45 23.61 18.33
CA LEU A 742 30.70 22.19 18.63
C LEU A 742 31.88 21.99 19.57
N LEU A 743 32.97 22.75 19.40
CA LEU A 743 34.11 22.73 20.31
C LEU A 743 33.75 23.28 21.71
N GLY A 744 32.91 24.31 21.78
CA GLY A 744 32.37 24.83 23.03
C GLY A 744 31.50 23.81 23.77
N LEU A 745 30.62 23.12 23.05
CA LEU A 745 29.76 22.05 23.61
C LEU A 745 30.59 20.85 24.07
N PHE A 746 31.62 20.46 23.31
CA PHE A 746 32.54 19.39 23.69
C PHE A 746 33.37 19.74 24.94
N ALA A 747 33.85 20.99 25.04
CA ALA A 747 34.54 21.47 26.23
C ALA A 747 33.62 21.53 27.46
N LEU A 748 32.34 21.92 27.28
CA LEU A 748 31.33 21.88 28.34
C LEU A 748 31.02 20.45 28.78
N PHE A 749 30.96 19.49 27.85
CA PHE A 749 30.76 18.07 28.13
C PHE A 749 31.93 17.49 28.95
N ILE A 750 33.18 17.77 28.58
CA ILE A 750 34.36 17.36 29.36
C ILE A 750 34.39 18.04 30.73
N ARG A 751 34.04 19.32 30.82
CA ARG A 751 33.99 20.06 32.09
C ARG A 751 32.89 19.52 33.03
N ARG A 752 31.76 19.05 32.47
CA ARG A 752 30.66 18.42 33.21
C ARG A 752 31.05 17.02 33.70
N ARG A 753 31.81 16.27 32.90
CA ARG A 753 32.35 14.94 33.26
C ARG A 753 33.44 15.01 34.34
N ARG A 754 34.27 16.05 34.34
CA ARG A 754 35.33 16.27 35.35
C ARG A 754 34.81 16.76 36.71
N ARG A 755 33.53 17.11 36.85
CA ARG A 755 32.91 17.50 38.14
C ARG A 755 32.27 16.34 38.91
N HIS A 756 32.28 15.12 38.37
CA HIS A 756 31.65 13.95 38.98
C HIS A 756 32.64 12.82 39.37
N SER A 757 33.91 13.14 39.62
CA SER A 757 34.85 12.13 40.12
C SER A 757 35.85 12.74 41.10
N VAL A 758 35.48 12.78 42.39
CA VAL A 758 36.38 12.86 43.54
C VAL A 758 35.87 11.86 44.58
N ASP A 759 36.81 11.15 45.22
CA ASP A 759 36.72 10.01 46.17
C ASP A 759 36.61 8.63 45.45
N GLY A 760 37.64 7.79 45.29
CA GLY A 760 38.64 7.20 46.24
C GLY A 760 38.22 5.72 46.46
N ASN A 761 38.97 4.62 46.28
CA ASN A 761 40.39 4.29 46.44
C ASN A 761 40.75 2.97 45.70
N VAL A 762 41.99 2.92 45.21
CA VAL A 762 43.01 1.84 45.06
C VAL A 762 42.67 0.40 45.49
N LEU A 763 42.98 -0.61 44.65
CA LEU A 763 43.89 -1.75 44.95
C LEU A 763 44.23 -2.65 43.71
N ARG A 764 45.54 -2.72 43.45
CA ARG A 764 46.45 -3.68 42.75
C ARG A 764 45.94 -4.86 41.88
N ALA A 765 46.63 -5.01 40.74
CA ALA A 765 46.71 -6.17 39.84
C ALA A 765 47.63 -7.30 40.34
N PRO A 766 47.49 -8.51 39.76
CA PRO A 766 48.65 -9.18 39.13
C PRO A 766 48.38 -9.78 37.73
N GLU A 767 49.50 -10.08 37.09
CA GLU A 767 49.84 -10.42 35.69
C GLU A 767 49.28 -11.73 35.06
N PRO A 768 49.46 -11.93 33.73
CA PRO A 768 48.73 -12.92 32.93
C PRO A 768 49.44 -14.29 32.83
N TYR A 769 48.65 -15.35 32.68
CA TYR A 769 49.16 -16.68 32.36
C TYR A 769 48.92 -17.03 30.89
N ASN A 770 49.97 -17.57 30.28
CA ASN A 770 50.15 -17.90 28.89
C ASN A 770 50.32 -19.42 28.81
N SER A 771 49.59 -20.14 27.94
CA SER A 771 49.98 -21.50 27.54
C SER A 771 49.26 -22.01 26.29
N GLN A 772 49.99 -22.07 25.19
CA GLN A 772 50.03 -23.22 24.26
C GLN A 772 51.43 -23.84 24.39
N PRO A 773 51.65 -25.16 24.19
CA PRO A 773 51.92 -25.65 22.83
C PRO A 773 51.65 -27.15 22.49
N ASN A 774 51.76 -27.42 21.18
CA ASN A 774 52.17 -28.64 20.42
C ASN A 774 51.19 -29.82 20.26
N MET A 775 50.75 -30.17 19.05
CA MET A 775 51.44 -30.74 17.85
C MET A 775 51.84 -32.21 17.98
N ALA A 776 51.23 -33.09 17.17
CA ALA A 776 51.94 -34.05 16.31
C ALA A 776 51.02 -34.71 15.27
N ASN A 777 51.50 -34.71 14.02
CA ASN A 777 51.05 -35.38 12.79
C ASN A 777 51.00 -36.92 12.87
N VAL A 778 50.20 -37.54 11.99
CA VAL A 778 50.52 -38.50 10.87
C VAL A 778 49.17 -38.80 10.17
N GLY A 779 48.92 -38.83 8.85
CA GLY A 779 49.71 -38.89 7.62
C GLY A 779 49.14 -39.96 6.65
N ALA A 780 49.03 -39.63 5.34
CA ALA A 780 48.74 -40.45 4.14
C ALA A 780 47.26 -40.81 3.83
N VAL A 781 46.61 -40.29 2.76
CA VAL A 781 46.80 -40.40 1.28
C VAL A 781 46.41 -41.77 0.70
N LEU A 782 45.38 -41.79 -0.18
CA LEU A 782 45.33 -42.45 -1.49
C LEU A 782 44.00 -42.10 -2.23
N ASP A 783 44.12 -41.79 -3.52
CA ASP A 783 43.12 -41.53 -4.59
C ASP A 783 43.46 -42.55 -5.74
N PRO A 784 42.83 -42.69 -6.95
CA PRO A 784 41.52 -42.26 -7.53
C PRO A 784 40.76 -43.34 -8.37
N ALA A 785 39.62 -42.90 -8.98
CA ALA A 785 39.01 -43.33 -10.26
C ALA A 785 38.10 -44.60 -10.26
N ALA A 786 37.03 -44.77 -11.07
CA ALA A 786 36.56 -44.14 -12.30
C ALA A 786 35.06 -44.50 -12.63
N MET A 787 34.50 -43.81 -13.65
CA MET A 787 33.49 -44.26 -14.66
C MET A 787 31.95 -44.12 -14.43
N ARG A 788 31.39 -42.96 -14.85
CA ARG A 788 30.54 -42.66 -16.07
C ARG A 788 29.26 -43.49 -16.44
N PRO A 789 28.37 -42.98 -17.34
CA PRO A 789 26.96 -42.57 -17.07
C PRO A 789 25.88 -43.41 -17.81
N THR A 790 24.57 -43.20 -17.55
CA THR A 790 23.50 -42.99 -18.57
C THR A 790 22.06 -42.83 -18.01
N ASP A 791 21.34 -41.91 -18.68
CA ASP A 791 19.93 -41.88 -19.09
C ASP A 791 18.76 -41.67 -18.09
N TYR A 792 18.21 -40.45 -18.18
CA TYR A 792 16.85 -40.06 -17.86
C TYR A 792 15.86 -40.63 -18.87
N SER A 793 14.74 -41.19 -18.39
CA SER A 793 13.49 -41.24 -19.15
C SER A 793 12.36 -40.60 -18.33
N LEU A 794 11.70 -39.63 -18.94
CA LEU A 794 10.49 -38.98 -18.46
C LEU A 794 9.30 -39.89 -18.75
N THR A 795 8.48 -40.19 -17.73
CA THR A 795 7.05 -40.43 -17.95
C THR A 795 6.23 -39.82 -16.82
N SER A 796 5.35 -38.92 -17.22
CA SER A 796 4.29 -38.29 -16.45
C SER A 796 3.19 -39.30 -16.10
N THR A 797 2.72 -39.33 -14.86
CA THR A 797 1.32 -39.70 -14.60
C THR A 797 0.82 -38.98 -13.34
N ALA A 798 -0.19 -38.14 -13.54
CA ALA A 798 -0.96 -37.49 -12.49
C ALA A 798 -1.74 -38.53 -11.68
N LEU A 799 -1.82 -38.33 -10.35
CA LEU A 799 -2.64 -39.14 -9.45
C LEU A 799 -3.80 -38.30 -8.91
N GLN A 800 -5.00 -38.74 -9.27
CA GLN A 800 -6.29 -38.30 -8.74
C GLN A 800 -6.57 -38.90 -7.35
N ALA A 801 -7.15 -38.05 -6.51
CA ALA A 801 -8.26 -38.26 -5.56
C ALA A 801 -8.57 -39.68 -5.03
N ARG A 802 -8.56 -39.81 -3.69
CA ARG A 802 -9.43 -40.72 -2.91
C ARG A 802 -10.65 -39.89 -2.47
N GLY A 803 -11.91 -40.33 -2.53
CA GLY A 803 -12.46 -41.68 -2.43
C GLY A 803 -13.25 -41.76 -1.12
N HIS A 804 -14.50 -41.30 -1.10
CA HIS A 804 -15.45 -41.55 0.00
C HIS A 804 -16.66 -42.34 -0.53
N GLU A 805 -16.96 -43.40 0.22
CA GLU A 805 -17.87 -44.49 -0.10
C GLU A 805 -19.34 -44.06 -0.19
N GLN A 806 -20.04 -44.62 -1.17
CA GLN A 806 -21.49 -44.61 -1.30
C GLN A 806 -22.13 -45.69 -0.44
N ASN A 807 -23.28 -45.38 0.18
CA ASN A 807 -24.33 -46.35 0.45
C ASN A 807 -25.62 -45.84 -0.20
N GLY A 808 -26.24 -46.69 -1.02
CA GLY A 808 -27.23 -46.30 -2.02
C GLY A 808 -28.68 -46.25 -1.56
N SER A 809 -29.54 -45.67 -2.39
CA SER A 809 -30.81 -46.26 -2.86
C SER A 809 -31.48 -45.34 -3.89
N ALA A 810 -32.12 -45.97 -4.86
CA ALA A 810 -32.77 -45.39 -6.03
C ALA A 810 -34.11 -44.71 -5.70
N PHE A 811 -34.54 -43.72 -6.49
CA PHE A 811 -35.77 -43.75 -7.33
C PHE A 811 -36.12 -42.39 -7.99
N SER A 812 -36.45 -42.47 -9.28
CA SER A 812 -37.49 -41.76 -10.08
C SER A 812 -37.65 -40.23 -10.15
N LYS A 813 -37.78 -39.78 -11.42
CA LYS A 813 -38.41 -38.55 -11.92
C LYS A 813 -39.90 -38.42 -11.50
N SER A 814 -40.40 -37.19 -11.32
CA SER A 814 -41.70 -36.68 -11.87
C SER A 814 -42.18 -35.35 -11.22
N THR A 815 -42.24 -34.29 -12.04
CA THR A 815 -43.38 -33.37 -12.34
C THR A 815 -44.36 -32.84 -11.25
N THR A 816 -44.42 -31.49 -11.17
CA THR A 816 -45.59 -30.56 -10.99
C THR A 816 -46.66 -30.74 -9.89
N SER A 817 -46.91 -29.69 -9.09
CA SER A 817 -48.08 -28.76 -9.21
C SER A 817 -48.42 -28.00 -7.90
N ASN A 818 -49.07 -26.84 -8.08
CA ASN A 818 -49.49 -25.80 -7.13
C ASN A 818 -50.52 -26.22 -6.05
N ILE A 819 -50.64 -25.45 -4.95
CA ILE A 819 -51.81 -24.61 -4.53
C ILE A 819 -51.66 -24.05 -3.08
N MET A 820 -51.96 -22.75 -2.95
CA MET A 820 -52.47 -21.85 -1.85
C MET A 820 -52.68 -22.42 -0.41
N HIS A 821 -52.62 -21.66 0.70
CA HIS A 821 -53.26 -20.36 1.01
C HIS A 821 -52.88 -19.84 2.43
N SER A 822 -52.99 -18.50 2.65
CA SER A 822 -53.31 -17.76 3.91
C SER A 822 -52.30 -17.78 5.09
N GLY A 823 -51.98 -16.68 5.79
CA GLY A 823 -52.64 -15.37 5.89
C GLY A 823 -51.84 -14.30 6.65
N SER A 824 -52.41 -13.10 6.59
CA SER A 824 -52.08 -11.74 7.08
C SER A 824 -52.05 -11.61 8.62
N GLU A 825 -51.42 -10.63 9.29
CA GLU A 825 -51.62 -9.16 9.25
C GLU A 825 -50.55 -8.38 10.10
N PRO A 826 -50.52 -7.02 10.08
CA PRO A 826 -49.37 -6.16 10.39
C PRO A 826 -49.46 -5.35 11.72
N TYR A 827 -48.40 -4.62 12.09
CA TYR A 827 -48.39 -3.65 13.19
C TYR A 827 -47.85 -2.26 12.75
N VAL A 828 -48.57 -1.20 13.14
CA VAL A 828 -48.34 0.24 12.87
C VAL A 828 -48.39 0.99 14.22
N PRO A 829 -47.71 2.15 14.41
CA PRO A 829 -47.20 2.63 15.69
C PRO A 829 -48.12 3.63 16.40
N VAL A 830 -47.82 3.92 17.67
CA VAL A 830 -48.51 4.95 18.48
C VAL A 830 -47.50 5.91 19.12
N SER A 831 -47.78 7.20 18.95
CA SER A 831 -47.12 8.36 19.57
C SER A 831 -47.91 8.82 20.79
N VAL A 832 -47.25 9.21 21.90
CA VAL A 832 -47.85 10.08 22.93
C VAL A 832 -46.77 10.92 23.64
N THR A 833 -46.98 12.25 23.72
CA THR A 833 -46.54 13.12 24.83
C THR A 833 -47.79 13.87 25.32
N PRO A 834 -47.91 14.30 26.60
CA PRO A 834 -47.45 15.66 26.95
C PRO A 834 -47.08 15.97 28.43
N SER A 835 -46.35 17.09 28.58
CA SER A 835 -46.45 18.19 29.57
C SER A 835 -45.84 18.17 31.00
N ALA A 836 -45.20 19.33 31.28
CA ALA A 836 -44.40 19.83 32.41
C ALA A 836 -45.09 20.12 33.75
N SER A 837 -44.31 20.23 34.85
CA SER A 837 -44.33 21.36 35.82
C SER A 837 -43.29 21.23 36.97
N GLY A 838 -42.67 22.35 37.39
CA GLY A 838 -42.26 22.63 38.78
C GLY A 838 -40.78 22.52 39.21
N ALA A 839 -40.10 23.67 39.39
CA ALA A 839 -38.89 23.91 40.21
C ALA A 839 -39.27 24.79 41.44
N PRO A 840 -38.41 25.30 42.37
CA PRO A 840 -36.93 25.21 42.53
C PRO A 840 -36.37 25.17 44.00
N SER A 841 -35.03 25.04 44.17
CA SER A 841 -34.20 25.66 45.27
C SER A 841 -32.69 25.36 45.05
N SER A 842 -31.84 26.30 44.58
CA SER A 842 -30.95 27.24 45.33
C SER A 842 -29.86 26.50 46.18
N VAL A 843 -28.53 26.71 46.16
CA VAL A 843 -27.54 27.82 45.99
C VAL A 843 -26.17 27.09 45.78
N SER A 844 -25.11 27.52 45.07
CA SER A 844 -24.27 28.70 45.32
C SER A 844 -23.31 29.02 44.17
N GLN A 845 -23.26 30.32 43.89
CA GLN A 845 -22.34 31.14 43.10
C GLN A 845 -20.88 30.67 43.02
N GLY A 846 -20.40 30.58 41.78
CA GLY A 846 -19.01 30.32 41.37
C GLY A 846 -18.87 30.14 39.84
N THR A 847 -19.99 29.93 39.15
CA THR A 847 -20.06 29.58 37.72
C THR A 847 -20.65 30.67 36.81
N ASN A 848 -20.95 31.86 37.32
CA ASN A 848 -21.65 32.91 36.55
C ASN A 848 -20.73 33.89 35.81
N GLU A 849 -19.45 33.99 36.13
CA GLU A 849 -18.52 34.88 35.39
C GLU A 849 -17.99 34.20 34.12
N LEU A 850 -17.64 32.92 34.17
CA LEU A 850 -17.24 32.11 33.00
C LEU A 850 -18.39 31.85 32.00
N ARG A 851 -19.64 31.83 32.48
CA ARG A 851 -20.83 31.62 31.62
C ARG A 851 -21.19 32.88 30.83
N ASN A 852 -20.99 34.06 31.41
CA ASN A 852 -21.20 35.34 30.72
C ASN A 852 -20.13 35.61 29.66
N GLU A 853 -18.87 35.20 29.88
CA GLU A 853 -17.81 35.30 28.87
C GLU A 853 -18.05 34.34 27.69
N MET A 854 -18.49 33.10 27.95
CA MET A 854 -18.87 32.15 26.89
C MET A 854 -20.12 32.57 26.10
N GLU A 855 -21.11 33.17 26.74
CA GLU A 855 -22.30 33.67 26.02
C GLU A 855 -21.99 34.93 25.19
N THR A 856 -21.02 35.74 25.62
CA THR A 856 -20.53 36.89 24.84
C THR A 856 -19.75 36.43 23.61
N LEU A 857 -18.83 35.47 23.77
CA LEU A 857 -18.09 34.85 22.66
C LEU A 857 -19.01 34.11 21.69
N ARG A 858 -20.05 33.44 22.18
CA ARG A 858 -21.05 32.77 21.33
C ARG A 858 -21.86 33.76 20.49
N ARG A 859 -22.22 34.93 21.05
CA ARG A 859 -22.88 36.00 20.30
C ARG A 859 -21.96 36.67 19.28
N GLU A 860 -20.68 36.84 19.57
CA GLU A 860 -19.71 37.37 18.59
C GLU A 860 -19.49 36.39 17.43
N VAL A 861 -19.41 35.09 17.69
CA VAL A 861 -19.29 34.05 16.65
C VAL A 861 -20.57 33.94 15.81
N GLU A 862 -21.75 34.09 16.42
CA GLU A 862 -23.02 34.14 15.70
C GLU A 862 -23.18 35.43 14.87
N GLN A 863 -22.67 36.58 15.34
CA GLN A 863 -22.60 37.82 14.56
C GLN A 863 -21.61 37.74 13.39
N LEU A 864 -20.46 37.06 13.56
CA LEU A 864 -19.51 36.81 12.48
C LEU A 864 -20.05 35.82 11.43
N ARG A 865 -20.86 34.84 11.84
CA ARG A 865 -21.60 33.95 10.93
C ARG A 865 -22.74 34.66 10.20
N ALA A 866 -23.42 35.60 10.86
CA ALA A 866 -24.46 36.43 10.22
C ALA A 866 -23.88 37.48 9.25
N ALA A 867 -22.63 37.91 9.45
CA ALA A 867 -21.93 38.85 8.56
C ALA A 867 -21.33 38.20 7.29
N GLN A 868 -21.37 36.87 7.15
CA GLN A 868 -20.91 36.15 5.96
C GLN A 868 -22.03 35.70 5.01
N VAL A 869 -23.29 36.09 5.27
CA VAL A 869 -24.43 35.79 4.39
C VAL A 869 -25.19 37.08 4.07
N THR A 870 -24.67 37.87 3.12
CA THR A 870 -25.43 38.77 2.21
C THR A 870 -24.47 39.54 1.30
N VAL A 871 -24.27 39.11 0.06
CA VAL A 871 -24.01 40.01 -1.08
C VAL A 871 -24.86 39.50 -2.27
N PRO A 872 -25.82 40.28 -2.80
CA PRO A 872 -26.68 39.89 -3.91
C PRO A 872 -25.98 39.99 -5.28
N HIS A 873 -26.48 39.19 -6.23
CA HIS A 873 -26.22 39.32 -7.67
C HIS A 873 -26.73 40.67 -8.20
N ASP A 874 -25.83 41.47 -8.80
CA ASP A 874 -26.19 42.53 -9.74
C ASP A 874 -25.73 42.14 -11.16
N ALA A 875 -26.66 42.22 -12.10
CA ALA A 875 -26.43 42.11 -13.54
C ALA A 875 -25.89 43.43 -14.11
N PRO A 876 -25.01 43.42 -15.13
CA PRO A 876 -24.70 44.62 -15.91
C PRO A 876 -25.42 44.65 -17.28
N PRO A 877 -25.53 45.84 -17.91
CA PRO A 877 -26.71 46.25 -18.68
C PRO A 877 -26.59 46.06 -20.19
N VAL A 878 -27.74 46.11 -20.86
CA VAL A 878 -27.90 46.31 -22.31
C VAL A 878 -27.80 47.81 -22.62
N TYR A 879 -26.98 48.20 -23.60
CA TYR A 879 -27.23 49.30 -24.56
C TYR A 879 -26.32 49.13 -25.80
N GLU A 880 -26.99 49.16 -26.97
CA GLU A 880 -26.56 49.35 -28.38
C GLU A 880 -25.30 48.68 -28.95
#